data_AF-I2GVQ5-F1
#
_entry.id   AF-I2GVQ5-F1
#
_cell.length_a   1.000
_cell.length_b   1.000
_cell.length_c   1.000
_cell.angle_alpha   90.00
_cell.angle_beta   90.00
_cell.angle_gamma   90.00
#
_symmetry.space_group_name_H-M   'P 1'
#
loop_
_entity.id
_entity.type
_entity.pdbx_description
1 polymer ?
#
loop_
_entity_poly.entity_id
_entity_poly.type
_entity_poly.pdbx_seq_one_letter_code
_entity_poly.pdbx_strand_id
1 'polypeptide(L)'
;MKFVALISGGKDSCYNILHCLKNGHELVALANLMPENNSQQELDSFMFQTVGHDIVSMYGKCTGLPLFRQPIKQGGSKNVQLNYTPTSSDEIEDLFILLQNVIKEIPDVKGVSVGAILSSYQRTRVENVCNRLGLVSLAYLWERSQDELMGEMCLMSKDLDDPELDENNCSMDARLIKVAALGLNKTHLGMSLPHMYPILQNLSLKYDVNICGEGGEFETMTLDAPFFRKGKLEITDIEYDTSQSSNGVYNAHLTVAFVEREVSVEQLNLELKKLPVPQTFNSKFQHILEISLKDQPCIPQFLDHPDENCISKSKIFDPMSSHKIENIIYISNLVCTSSVRKTVEEQVIDIFKKLKLCLNEYNVVQSHIISSTLLLKNMADFSKVNTIYNNFFSVSEWGPLPPSRACVGTSLLNSTYLVQLSVIIDSSLDVKQLDNNVWVSNAKNGLHVQGLSYWAPRNIGPYSQVTTSNNDQNKVGYVSGQIALIPPSLELCNEGQYEEAILSLQHFDTIIQTNGVPNILSMMSYITSKDMLPSVTSVWFAYQVDGSSNDDMINKSLKSLIIVQVDELPKSANCEWSGIACKSLDINYSEYSNMTDCESTSFENTSKYELEIPCSSKIVVKDEKERCFVTGFCNSKEELADIVSHLNIPHHITVYYNPAYSTITGNLHNCTITTVNGVYDYKGNEYVFGFQIFM
;
A
#
# COMPACT_ATOMS: atom_id res chain seq x y z
N MET A 1 10.14 2.85 19.49
CA MET A 1 10.20 1.38 19.85
C MET A 1 11.66 0.94 19.93
N LYS A 2 11.98 -0.10 20.70
CA LYS A 2 13.29 -0.77 20.62
C LYS A 2 13.38 -1.64 19.37
N PHE A 3 14.49 -1.55 18.63
CA PHE A 3 14.68 -2.28 17.39
C PHE A 3 16.06 -2.93 17.28
N VAL A 4 16.10 -4.03 16.53
CA VAL A 4 17.33 -4.66 16.06
C VAL A 4 17.57 -4.23 14.61
N ALA A 5 18.81 -3.88 14.26
CA ALA A 5 19.16 -3.56 12.89
C ALA A 5 19.66 -4.78 12.13
N LEU A 6 18.97 -5.15 11.05
CA LEU A 6 19.48 -6.11 10.09
C LEU A 6 20.52 -5.40 9.22
N ILE A 7 21.78 -5.78 9.39
CA ILE A 7 22.92 -5.11 8.75
C ILE A 7 23.62 -6.03 7.76
N SER A 8 23.99 -5.47 6.60
CA SER A 8 24.94 -6.09 5.66
C SER A 8 26.34 -5.49 5.78
N GLY A 9 26.46 -4.33 6.42
CA GLY A 9 27.65 -3.49 6.41
C GLY A 9 27.57 -2.36 5.37
N GLY A 10 26.71 -2.47 4.37
CA GLY A 10 26.53 -1.47 3.32
C GLY A 10 25.80 -0.20 3.77
N LYS A 11 25.89 0.81 2.91
CA LYS A 11 25.34 2.17 3.08
C LYS A 11 23.85 2.16 3.44
N ASP A 12 23.05 1.31 2.79
CA ASP A 12 21.58 1.37 2.90
C ASP A 12 21.13 0.90 4.27
N SER A 13 21.72 -0.19 4.77
CA SER A 13 21.45 -0.70 6.11
C SER A 13 21.83 0.31 7.21
N CYS A 14 22.97 1.00 7.05
CA CYS A 14 23.43 1.99 8.01
C CYS A 14 22.63 3.29 7.94
N TYR A 15 22.25 3.73 6.75
CA TYR A 15 21.43 4.94 6.56
C TYR A 15 20.01 4.75 7.09
N ASN A 16 19.41 3.57 6.89
CA ASN A 16 18.09 3.26 7.46
C ASN A 16 18.09 3.25 9.00
N ILE A 17 19.22 2.87 9.65
CA ILE A 17 19.37 2.99 11.11
C ILE A 17 19.25 4.45 11.53
N LEU A 18 19.85 5.40 10.80
CA LEU A 18 19.74 6.83 11.10
C LEU A 18 18.28 7.30 11.02
N HIS A 19 17.53 6.85 10.02
CA HIS A 19 16.09 7.16 9.94
C HIS A 19 15.27 6.50 11.05
N CYS A 20 15.60 5.27 11.48
CA CYS A 20 14.97 4.67 12.65
C CYS A 20 15.21 5.52 13.90
N LEU A 21 16.44 5.96 14.13
CA LEU A 21 16.78 6.84 15.26
C LEU A 21 16.05 8.20 15.16
N LYS A 22 15.99 8.80 13.97
CA LYS A 22 15.28 10.06 13.69
C LYS A 22 13.79 9.98 14.02
N ASN A 23 13.15 8.85 13.76
CA ASN A 23 11.75 8.58 14.11
C ASN A 23 11.56 8.15 15.58
N GLY A 24 12.57 8.32 16.44
CA GLY A 24 12.46 8.06 17.88
C GLY A 24 12.53 6.58 18.26
N HIS A 25 13.04 5.72 17.39
CA HIS A 25 13.32 4.32 17.73
C HIS A 25 14.67 4.19 18.42
N GLU A 26 14.82 3.18 19.28
CA GLU A 26 16.03 2.92 20.06
C GLU A 26 16.74 1.68 19.51
N LEU A 27 17.97 1.84 19.03
CA LEU A 27 18.80 0.74 18.55
C LEU A 27 19.36 -0.05 19.73
N VAL A 28 19.01 -1.33 19.85
CA VAL A 28 19.44 -2.18 20.98
C VAL A 28 20.31 -3.38 20.58
N ALA A 29 20.33 -3.75 19.31
CA ALA A 29 21.13 -4.86 18.81
C ALA A 29 21.37 -4.73 17.30
N LEU A 30 22.38 -5.45 16.83
CA LEU A 30 22.68 -5.67 15.42
C LEU A 30 22.45 -7.14 15.08
N ALA A 31 21.95 -7.43 13.89
CA ALA A 31 21.76 -8.78 13.39
C ALA A 31 22.32 -8.90 11.98
N ASN A 32 23.05 -9.98 11.68
CA ASN A 32 23.65 -10.21 10.38
C ASN A 32 23.54 -11.68 9.97
N LEU A 33 23.17 -11.93 8.72
CA LEU A 33 23.27 -13.25 8.10
C LEU A 33 24.59 -13.32 7.34
N MET A 34 25.32 -14.43 7.48
CA MET A 34 26.64 -14.60 6.89
C MET A 34 26.83 -15.99 6.26
N PRO A 35 27.79 -16.17 5.35
CA PRO A 35 28.13 -17.49 4.84
C PRO A 35 28.51 -18.47 5.97
N GLU A 36 28.16 -19.76 5.82
CA GLU A 36 28.59 -20.81 6.76
C GLU A 36 30.11 -21.00 6.75
N ASN A 37 30.75 -20.79 5.60
CA ASN A 37 32.20 -20.81 5.46
C ASN A 37 32.75 -19.38 5.47
N ASN A 38 33.39 -18.99 6.57
CA ASN A 38 34.00 -17.66 6.74
C ASN A 38 35.08 -17.32 5.69
N SER A 39 35.63 -18.32 4.99
CA SER A 39 36.61 -18.10 3.92
C SER A 39 35.96 -17.81 2.56
N GLN A 40 34.63 -17.96 2.44
CA GLN A 40 33.88 -17.59 1.24
C GLN A 40 33.37 -16.16 1.40
N GLN A 41 33.84 -15.28 0.52
CA GLN A 41 33.47 -13.86 0.51
C GLN A 41 32.13 -13.59 -0.18
N GLU A 42 31.64 -14.51 -1.01
CA GLU A 42 30.41 -14.32 -1.79
C GLU A 42 29.60 -15.62 -1.86
N LEU A 43 28.30 -15.51 -1.63
CA LEU A 43 27.30 -16.53 -1.92
C LEU A 43 26.27 -15.96 -2.92
N ASP A 44 25.72 -16.82 -3.77
CA ASP A 44 24.59 -16.51 -4.64
C ASP A 44 23.29 -16.39 -3.81
N SER A 45 23.17 -15.34 -2.99
CA SER A 45 21.94 -14.98 -2.26
C SER A 45 21.27 -13.79 -2.93
N PHE A 46 19.98 -13.91 -3.22
CA PHE A 46 19.18 -12.79 -3.74
C PHE A 46 18.79 -11.77 -2.66
N MET A 47 18.92 -12.13 -1.38
CA MET A 47 18.53 -11.27 -0.27
C MET A 47 19.76 -10.57 0.36
N PHE A 48 20.79 -11.33 0.73
CA PHE A 48 21.82 -10.83 1.63
C PHE A 48 23.15 -10.55 0.93
N GLN A 49 23.66 -9.32 1.10
CA GLN A 49 25.05 -9.01 0.80
C GLN A 49 25.96 -9.85 1.70
N THR A 50 26.91 -10.54 1.08
CA THR A 50 27.89 -11.41 1.78
C THR A 50 29.32 -10.86 1.68
N VAL A 51 29.58 -9.93 0.77
CA VAL A 51 30.88 -9.28 0.60
C VAL A 51 31.17 -8.35 1.78
N GLY A 52 32.35 -8.52 2.38
CA GLY A 52 32.79 -7.72 3.53
C GLY A 52 32.13 -8.11 4.87
N HIS A 53 31.49 -9.28 4.95
CA HIS A 53 30.85 -9.76 6.19
C HIS A 53 31.84 -9.96 7.34
N ASP A 54 33.14 -10.11 7.07
CA ASP A 54 34.20 -10.18 8.05
C ASP A 54 34.32 -8.87 8.85
N ILE A 55 34.21 -7.73 8.18
CA ILE A 55 34.26 -6.39 8.81
C ILE A 55 33.07 -6.16 9.72
N VAL A 56 31.88 -6.68 9.35
CA VAL A 56 30.66 -6.58 10.16
C VAL A 56 30.84 -7.15 11.56
N SER A 57 31.73 -8.14 11.74
CA SER A 57 32.05 -8.70 13.07
C SER A 57 32.55 -7.66 14.07
N MET A 58 33.14 -6.55 13.58
CA MET A 58 33.66 -5.48 14.41
C MET A 58 32.60 -4.45 14.82
N TYR A 59 31.41 -4.46 14.21
CA TYR A 59 30.38 -3.44 14.47
C TYR A 59 29.87 -3.46 15.91
N GLY A 60 29.85 -4.64 16.56
CA GLY A 60 29.54 -4.72 17.99
C GLY A 60 30.52 -3.93 18.85
N LYS A 61 31.81 -3.90 18.46
CA LYS A 61 32.85 -3.08 19.11
C LYS A 61 32.67 -1.59 18.79
N CYS A 62 32.33 -1.23 17.55
CA CYS A 62 32.11 0.16 17.12
C CYS A 62 30.89 0.81 17.77
N THR A 63 29.82 0.03 17.98
CA THR A 63 28.55 0.54 18.53
C THR A 63 28.44 0.34 20.04
N GLY A 64 29.14 -0.66 20.60
CA GLY A 64 28.95 -1.11 21.97
C GLY A 64 27.67 -1.94 22.18
N LEU A 65 27.05 -2.42 21.10
CA LEU A 65 25.80 -3.19 21.11
C LEU A 65 26.04 -4.67 20.81
N PRO A 66 25.17 -5.58 21.28
CA PRO A 66 25.26 -7.00 20.92
C PRO A 66 25.05 -7.20 19.42
N LEU A 67 25.93 -8.01 18.82
CA LEU A 67 25.85 -8.45 17.43
C LEU A 67 25.47 -9.92 17.38
N PHE A 68 24.29 -10.20 16.86
CA PHE A 68 23.79 -11.55 16.60
C PHE A 68 24.13 -11.93 15.17
N ARG A 69 24.68 -13.13 14.97
CA ARG A 69 24.96 -13.62 13.62
C ARG A 69 24.44 -15.03 13.43
N GLN A 70 23.92 -15.29 12.24
CA GLN A 70 23.38 -16.58 11.85
C GLN A 70 23.97 -16.98 10.50
N PRO A 71 24.56 -18.19 10.36
CA PRO A 71 25.01 -18.68 9.07
C PRO A 71 23.81 -19.00 8.16
N ILE A 72 23.93 -18.66 6.87
CA ILE A 72 23.03 -19.11 5.80
C ILE A 72 23.66 -20.29 5.06
N LYS A 73 22.81 -21.27 4.71
CA LYS A 73 23.25 -22.45 3.97
C LYS A 73 23.42 -22.13 2.48
N GLN A 74 24.40 -22.76 1.84
CA GLN A 74 24.58 -22.64 0.39
C GLN A 74 23.34 -23.19 -0.35
N GLY A 75 22.87 -22.45 -1.36
CA GLY A 75 21.64 -22.79 -2.09
C GLY A 75 20.35 -22.53 -1.28
N GLY A 76 20.40 -21.62 -0.31
CA GLY A 76 19.26 -21.26 0.55
C GLY A 76 18.17 -20.43 -0.13
N SER A 77 18.41 -19.82 -1.29
CA SER A 77 17.39 -19.11 -2.06
C SER A 77 16.45 -20.09 -2.79
N LYS A 78 15.46 -20.67 -2.10
CA LYS A 78 14.56 -21.69 -2.66
C LYS A 78 13.26 -21.11 -3.20
N ASN A 79 12.63 -20.23 -2.42
CA ASN A 79 11.41 -19.56 -2.84
C ASN A 79 11.78 -18.24 -3.51
N VAL A 80 11.61 -18.18 -4.84
CA VAL A 80 11.88 -16.98 -5.66
C VAL A 80 10.61 -16.23 -6.07
N GLN A 81 9.45 -16.57 -5.49
CA GLN A 81 8.21 -15.86 -5.76
C GLN A 81 8.22 -14.45 -5.15
N LEU A 82 7.42 -13.54 -5.70
CA LEU A 82 7.32 -12.16 -5.22
C LEU A 82 6.84 -12.09 -3.75
N ASN A 83 5.81 -12.86 -3.42
CA ASN A 83 5.32 -12.99 -2.06
C ASN A 83 5.85 -14.27 -1.42
N TYR A 84 6.36 -14.15 -0.20
CA TYR A 84 6.95 -15.27 0.51
C TYR A 84 5.91 -16.09 1.28
N THR A 85 6.04 -17.41 1.19
CA THR A 85 5.41 -18.36 2.12
C THR A 85 6.49 -19.20 2.79
N PRO A 86 6.34 -19.59 4.06
CA PRO A 86 7.36 -20.34 4.79
C PRO A 86 7.81 -21.57 4.01
N THR A 87 9.09 -21.63 3.68
CA THR A 87 9.65 -22.65 2.79
C THR A 87 10.80 -23.37 3.48
N SER A 88 10.71 -24.69 3.58
CA SER A 88 11.67 -25.50 4.33
C SER A 88 13.10 -25.39 3.78
N SER A 89 14.04 -25.04 4.67
CA SER A 89 15.46 -24.80 4.37
C SER A 89 15.72 -23.66 3.39
N ASP A 90 14.82 -22.68 3.33
CA ASP A 90 15.05 -21.41 2.66
C ASP A 90 15.80 -20.45 3.61
N GLU A 91 16.62 -19.55 3.06
CA GLU A 91 17.42 -18.56 3.79
C GLU A 91 16.58 -17.63 4.69
N ILE A 92 15.30 -17.45 4.37
CA ILE A 92 14.37 -16.65 5.18
C ILE A 92 14.00 -17.36 6.48
N GLU A 93 14.08 -18.69 6.55
CA GLU A 93 13.93 -19.42 7.81
C GLU A 93 15.18 -19.28 8.70
N ASP A 94 16.36 -19.07 8.12
CA ASP A 94 17.56 -18.70 8.88
C ASP A 94 17.41 -17.28 9.47
N LEU A 95 16.84 -16.33 8.73
CA LEU A 95 16.47 -15.01 9.25
C LEU A 95 15.45 -15.12 10.40
N PHE A 96 14.46 -16.02 10.28
CA PHE A 96 13.50 -16.27 11.36
C PHE A 96 14.20 -16.76 12.63
N ILE A 97 15.13 -17.71 12.52
CA ILE A 97 15.92 -18.23 13.65
C ILE A 97 16.77 -17.12 14.27
N LEU A 98 17.44 -16.31 13.45
CA LEU A 98 18.26 -15.18 13.92
C LEU A 98 17.43 -14.21 14.77
N LEU A 99 16.29 -13.76 14.26
CA LEU A 99 15.44 -12.80 14.97
C LEU A 99 14.75 -13.43 16.18
N GLN A 100 14.43 -14.73 16.15
CA GLN A 100 13.95 -15.46 17.32
C GLN A 100 14.99 -15.47 18.45
N ASN A 101 16.27 -15.66 18.13
CA ASN A 101 17.36 -15.58 19.11
C ASN A 101 17.52 -14.17 19.69
N VAL A 102 17.37 -13.13 18.86
CA VAL A 102 17.36 -11.74 19.34
C VAL A 102 16.23 -11.50 20.34
N ILE A 103 15.00 -11.94 20.03
CA ILE A 103 13.85 -11.78 20.95
C ILE A 103 14.08 -12.54 22.26
N LYS A 104 14.71 -13.72 22.20
CA LYS A 104 14.99 -14.52 23.39
C LYS A 104 15.93 -13.79 24.35
N GLU A 105 16.98 -13.15 23.84
CA GLU A 105 17.95 -12.40 24.64
C GLU A 105 17.47 -10.97 24.97
N ILE A 106 16.64 -10.37 24.12
CA ILE A 106 16.12 -9.00 24.25
C ILE A 106 14.60 -8.97 24.02
N PRO A 107 13.78 -9.40 25.00
CA PRO A 107 12.33 -9.62 24.83
C PRO A 107 11.49 -8.37 24.54
N ASP A 108 12.04 -7.17 24.79
CA ASP A 108 11.38 -5.89 24.58
C ASP A 108 11.61 -5.30 23.17
N VAL A 109 12.39 -5.97 22.30
CA VAL A 109 12.48 -5.63 20.88
C VAL A 109 11.11 -5.74 20.22
N LYS A 110 10.75 -4.72 19.44
CA LYS A 110 9.49 -4.65 18.67
C LYS A 110 9.68 -4.29 17.21
N GLY A 111 10.88 -3.84 16.81
CA GLY A 111 11.16 -3.44 15.44
C GLY A 111 12.38 -4.15 14.83
N VAL A 112 12.41 -4.26 13.51
CA VAL A 112 13.57 -4.70 12.71
C VAL A 112 13.86 -3.63 11.67
N SER A 113 15.04 -3.01 11.73
CA SER A 113 15.48 -2.05 10.69
C SER A 113 16.03 -2.79 9.48
N VAL A 114 15.57 -2.42 8.28
CA VAL A 114 16.01 -2.99 7.00
C VAL A 114 16.24 -1.89 5.97
N GLY A 115 17.41 -1.90 5.32
CA GLY A 115 17.82 -0.92 4.31
C GLY A 115 17.45 -1.30 2.88
N ALA A 116 16.22 -1.75 2.61
CA ALA A 116 15.76 -2.02 1.24
C ALA A 116 15.21 -0.73 0.59
N ILE A 117 15.62 -0.41 -0.65
CA ILE A 117 15.21 0.83 -1.35
C ILE A 117 14.21 0.59 -2.46
N LEU A 118 14.34 -0.47 -3.27
CA LEU A 118 13.38 -0.79 -4.33
C LEU A 118 12.80 -2.23 -4.28
N SER A 119 13.54 -3.16 -3.67
CA SER A 119 13.21 -4.57 -3.76
C SER A 119 11.98 -4.98 -2.93
N SER A 120 10.82 -5.08 -3.61
CA SER A 120 9.63 -5.72 -3.04
C SER A 120 9.90 -7.17 -2.60
N TYR A 121 10.80 -7.87 -3.29
CA TYR A 121 11.23 -9.23 -2.94
C TYR A 121 11.84 -9.32 -1.54
N GLN A 122 12.74 -8.38 -1.20
CA GLN A 122 13.37 -8.31 0.13
C GLN A 122 12.36 -7.87 1.19
N ARG A 123 11.53 -6.87 0.89
CA ARG A 123 10.50 -6.39 1.84
C ARG A 123 9.58 -7.51 2.29
N THR A 124 8.92 -8.19 1.35
CA THR A 124 7.85 -9.16 1.70
C THR A 124 8.36 -10.30 2.56
N ARG A 125 9.62 -10.70 2.38
CA ARG A 125 10.31 -11.73 3.20
C ARG A 125 10.57 -11.27 4.63
N VAL A 126 11.11 -10.07 4.79
CA VAL A 126 11.33 -9.48 6.13
C VAL A 126 10.00 -9.27 6.84
N GLU A 127 9.00 -8.72 6.16
CA GLU A 127 7.66 -8.52 6.73
C GLU A 127 7.04 -9.86 7.15
N ASN A 128 7.19 -10.92 6.35
CA ASN A 128 6.71 -12.26 6.72
C ASN A 128 7.32 -12.74 8.04
N VAL A 129 8.65 -12.65 8.18
CA VAL A 129 9.33 -13.04 9.43
C VAL A 129 8.91 -12.15 10.60
N CYS A 130 8.85 -10.84 10.39
CA CYS A 130 8.42 -9.89 11.41
C CYS A 130 7.01 -10.21 11.93
N ASN A 131 6.05 -10.46 11.02
CA ASN A 131 4.69 -10.81 11.40
C ASN A 131 4.61 -12.10 12.22
N ARG A 132 5.35 -13.14 11.83
CA ARG A 132 5.39 -14.42 12.57
C ARG A 132 5.98 -14.27 13.97
N LEU A 133 6.87 -13.30 14.16
CA LEU A 133 7.53 -13.01 15.44
C LEU A 133 6.88 -11.87 16.24
N GLY A 134 5.83 -11.24 15.72
CA GLY A 134 5.19 -10.08 16.36
C GLY A 134 6.06 -8.81 16.37
N LEU A 135 6.96 -8.67 15.39
CA LEU A 135 7.81 -7.50 15.16
C LEU A 135 7.24 -6.61 14.05
N VAL A 136 7.74 -5.37 13.96
CA VAL A 136 7.43 -4.41 12.90
C VAL A 136 8.67 -4.17 12.04
N SER A 137 8.55 -4.30 10.72
CA SER A 137 9.63 -3.92 9.80
C SER A 137 9.72 -2.39 9.73
N LEU A 138 10.93 -1.83 9.88
CA LEU A 138 11.24 -0.41 9.75
C LEU A 138 12.09 -0.22 8.49
N ALA A 139 11.46 0.15 7.39
CA ALA A 139 12.05 0.25 6.05
C ALA A 139 11.83 1.66 5.48
N TYR A 140 12.47 2.65 6.08
CA TYR A 140 12.26 4.07 5.76
C TYR A 140 12.76 4.46 4.37
N LEU A 141 13.63 3.66 3.75
CA LEU A 141 14.18 3.95 2.42
C LEU A 141 13.31 3.40 1.29
N TRP A 142 12.30 2.57 1.60
CA TRP A 142 11.52 1.85 0.59
C TRP A 142 10.65 2.80 -0.24
N GLU A 143 10.69 2.67 -1.58
CA GLU A 143 9.99 3.43 -2.62
C GLU A 143 10.41 4.91 -2.67
N ARG A 144 11.57 5.24 -2.10
CA ARG A 144 12.15 6.59 -2.24
C ARG A 144 12.83 6.77 -3.61
N SER A 145 12.83 8.01 -4.09
CA SER A 145 13.63 8.40 -5.25
C SER A 145 15.11 8.12 -4.99
N GLN A 146 15.72 7.32 -5.86
CA GLN A 146 17.11 6.86 -5.67
C GLN A 146 18.14 7.96 -5.90
N ASP A 147 17.84 8.94 -6.77
CA ASP A 147 18.71 10.10 -6.97
C ASP A 147 18.71 11.00 -5.73
N GLU A 148 17.51 11.35 -5.23
CA GLU A 148 17.38 12.10 -3.97
C GLU A 148 18.04 11.36 -2.81
N LEU A 149 17.77 10.07 -2.68
CA LEU A 149 18.28 9.26 -1.57
C LEU A 149 19.81 9.16 -1.60
N MET A 150 20.43 8.93 -2.77
CA MET A 150 21.89 8.92 -2.86
C MET A 150 22.48 10.31 -2.58
N GLY A 151 21.86 11.38 -3.09
CA GLY A 151 22.26 12.75 -2.78
C GLY A 151 22.24 13.02 -1.26
N GLU A 152 21.19 12.59 -0.56
CA GLU A 152 21.09 12.70 0.90
C GLU A 152 22.11 11.84 1.64
N MET A 153 22.37 10.61 1.18
CA MET A 153 23.43 9.77 1.75
C MET A 153 24.81 10.42 1.59
N CYS A 154 25.07 11.05 0.45
CA CYS A 154 26.31 11.79 0.21
C CYS A 154 26.43 13.01 1.12
N LEU A 155 25.36 13.79 1.30
CA LEU A 155 25.31 14.91 2.25
C LEU A 155 25.57 14.48 3.70
N MET A 156 25.16 13.27 4.05
CA MET A 156 25.38 12.67 5.37
C MET A 156 26.70 11.89 5.47
N SER A 157 27.50 11.85 4.41
CA SER A 157 28.76 11.15 4.35
C SER A 157 29.95 12.10 4.45
N LYS A 158 31.08 11.57 4.92
CA LYS A 158 32.35 12.30 4.94
C LYS A 158 32.84 12.54 3.52
N ASP A 159 33.17 13.79 3.23
CA ASP A 159 34.04 14.14 2.13
C ASP A 159 35.49 14.06 2.63
N LEU A 160 36.27 13.14 2.07
CA LEU A 160 37.64 12.92 2.52
C LEU A 160 38.59 14.03 2.10
N ASP A 161 38.24 14.79 1.05
CA ASP A 161 39.07 15.86 0.55
C ASP A 161 38.71 17.20 1.23
N ASP A 162 37.71 17.22 2.11
CA ASP A 162 37.31 18.40 2.88
C ASP A 162 38.40 18.74 3.93
N PRO A 163 39.08 19.90 3.79
CA PRO A 163 40.10 20.32 4.74
C PRO A 163 39.54 20.69 6.13
N GLU A 164 38.21 20.85 6.26
CA GLU A 164 37.53 21.12 7.53
C GLU A 164 37.05 19.83 8.24
N LEU A 165 37.35 18.65 7.69
CA LEU A 165 36.96 17.37 8.28
C LEU A 165 37.68 17.12 9.62
N ASP A 166 37.00 17.41 10.72
CA ASP A 166 37.49 17.21 12.09
C ASP A 166 37.64 15.70 12.43
N GLU A 167 38.63 15.35 13.26
CA GLU A 167 38.81 14.01 13.80
C GLU A 167 37.62 13.54 14.65
N ASN A 168 36.87 14.47 15.25
CA ASN A 168 35.63 14.17 15.97
C ASN A 168 34.40 14.01 15.05
N ASN A 169 34.54 14.17 13.73
CA ASN A 169 33.45 13.97 12.79
C ASN A 169 32.96 12.51 12.85
N CYS A 170 31.65 12.33 13.06
CA CYS A 170 30.98 11.04 13.12
C CYS A 170 29.97 10.82 12.00
N SER A 171 30.02 11.60 10.92
CA SER A 171 29.21 11.40 9.71
C SER A 171 29.52 10.04 9.07
N MET A 172 28.64 9.58 8.18
CA MET A 172 28.75 8.26 7.57
C MET A 172 30.02 8.15 6.72
N ASP A 173 30.70 7.01 6.75
CA ASP A 173 31.86 6.73 5.91
C ASP A 173 31.65 5.41 5.17
N ALA A 174 30.94 5.46 4.04
CA ALA A 174 30.67 4.29 3.22
C ALA A 174 31.57 4.27 1.98
N ARG A 175 32.22 3.12 1.74
CA ARG A 175 33.18 2.90 0.65
C ARG A 175 32.72 1.81 -0.30
N LEU A 176 32.99 1.98 -1.60
CA LEU A 176 32.75 0.91 -2.57
C LEU A 176 33.73 -0.24 -2.33
N ILE A 177 33.20 -1.45 -2.21
CA ILE A 177 33.98 -2.69 -2.02
C ILE A 177 33.81 -3.68 -3.17
N LYS A 178 32.78 -3.48 -4.00
CA LYS A 178 32.53 -4.26 -5.20
C LYS A 178 31.92 -3.36 -6.26
N VAL A 179 32.28 -3.59 -7.51
CA VAL A 179 31.66 -2.96 -8.68
C VAL A 179 31.44 -3.98 -9.78
N ALA A 180 30.29 -3.90 -10.44
CA ALA A 180 29.82 -4.86 -11.45
C ALA A 180 28.96 -4.19 -12.53
N ALA A 181 29.27 -2.95 -12.91
CA ALA A 181 28.52 -2.21 -13.92
C ALA A 181 29.41 -1.52 -14.95
N LEU A 182 28.86 -1.29 -16.14
CA LEU A 182 29.57 -0.64 -17.24
C LEU A 182 30.04 0.76 -16.83
N GLY A 183 31.33 1.04 -17.06
CA GLY A 183 31.97 2.30 -16.68
C GLY A 183 32.52 2.31 -15.25
N LEU A 184 32.12 1.37 -14.39
CA LEU A 184 32.80 1.15 -13.11
C LEU A 184 34.01 0.22 -13.28
N ASN A 185 35.09 0.50 -12.55
CA ASN A 185 36.31 -0.28 -12.63
C ASN A 185 37.06 -0.25 -11.28
N LYS A 186 38.19 -0.97 -11.20
CA LYS A 186 38.99 -1.10 -9.98
C LYS A 186 39.39 0.22 -9.30
N THR A 187 39.51 1.33 -10.03
CA THR A 187 39.91 2.62 -9.43
C THR A 187 38.82 3.23 -8.56
N HIS A 188 37.58 2.76 -8.67
CA HIS A 188 36.45 3.23 -7.86
C HIS A 188 36.34 2.51 -6.52
N LEU A 189 37.01 1.38 -6.34
CA LEU A 189 37.03 0.64 -5.08
C LEU A 189 37.77 1.46 -4.01
N GLY A 190 37.20 1.54 -2.81
CA GLY A 190 37.69 2.36 -1.71
C GLY A 190 37.28 3.84 -1.77
N MET A 191 36.65 4.31 -2.86
CA MET A 191 36.13 5.68 -2.94
C MET A 191 34.89 5.86 -2.06
N SER A 192 34.73 7.07 -1.50
CA SER A 192 33.57 7.46 -0.70
C SER A 192 32.35 7.77 -1.57
N LEU A 193 31.15 7.76 -0.98
CA LEU A 193 29.92 8.11 -1.69
C LEU A 193 29.97 9.51 -2.34
N PRO A 194 30.42 10.58 -1.66
CA PRO A 194 30.48 11.91 -2.29
C PRO A 194 31.34 11.95 -3.55
N HIS A 195 32.48 11.23 -3.57
CA HIS A 195 33.33 11.14 -4.76
C HIS A 195 32.70 10.32 -5.88
N MET A 196 31.96 9.26 -5.52
CA MET A 196 31.31 8.40 -6.49
C MET A 196 30.04 9.01 -7.07
N TYR A 197 29.33 9.86 -6.34
CA TYR A 197 28.04 10.41 -6.76
C TYR A 197 28.04 11.07 -8.15
N PRO A 198 28.94 12.02 -8.48
CA PRO A 198 28.95 12.62 -9.83
C PRO A 198 29.29 11.61 -10.93
N ILE A 199 30.09 10.58 -10.62
CA ILE A 199 30.41 9.49 -11.55
C ILE A 199 29.14 8.64 -11.79
N LEU A 200 28.44 8.25 -10.73
CA LEU A 200 27.22 7.46 -10.79
C LEU A 200 26.10 8.19 -11.53
N GLN A 201 25.92 9.49 -11.31
CA GLN A 201 24.96 10.30 -12.09
C GLN A 201 25.28 10.28 -13.59
N ASN A 202 26.55 10.43 -13.96
CA ASN A 202 26.99 10.38 -15.35
C ASN A 202 26.74 9.00 -15.99
N LEU A 203 27.04 7.92 -15.25
CA LEU A 203 26.83 6.56 -15.70
C LEU A 203 25.33 6.20 -15.79
N SER A 204 24.52 6.70 -14.88
CA SER A 204 23.07 6.54 -14.91
C SER A 204 22.49 7.16 -16.19
N LEU A 205 22.88 8.40 -16.50
CA LEU A 205 22.43 9.08 -17.72
C LEU A 205 22.89 8.42 -19.03
N LYS A 206 24.04 7.73 -19.02
CA LYS A 206 24.63 7.13 -20.23
C LYS A 206 24.27 5.67 -20.45
N TYR A 207 24.12 4.93 -19.37
CA TYR A 207 24.08 3.46 -19.38
C TYR A 207 23.00 2.89 -18.46
N ASP A 208 22.11 3.73 -17.93
CA ASP A 208 21.05 3.35 -16.98
C ASP A 208 21.58 2.61 -15.74
N VAL A 209 22.82 2.89 -15.33
CA VAL A 209 23.38 2.38 -14.07
C VAL A 209 22.54 2.90 -12.91
N ASN A 210 22.13 1.99 -12.03
CA ASN A 210 21.38 2.37 -10.84
C ASN A 210 22.25 3.19 -9.88
N ILE A 211 21.82 4.42 -9.56
CA ILE A 211 22.59 5.34 -8.72
C ILE A 211 22.77 4.79 -7.30
N CYS A 212 21.80 4.03 -6.79
CA CYS A 212 21.87 3.40 -5.48
C CYS A 212 22.49 1.98 -5.50
N GLY A 213 22.78 1.41 -6.67
CA GLY A 213 23.34 0.06 -6.79
C GLY A 213 22.35 -1.08 -6.48
N GLU A 214 21.03 -0.83 -6.58
CA GLU A 214 19.98 -1.82 -6.26
C GLU A 214 20.04 -3.09 -7.12
N GLY A 215 20.57 -3.02 -8.34
CA GLY A 215 20.76 -4.16 -9.24
C GLY A 215 22.05 -4.95 -8.98
N GLY A 216 22.79 -4.61 -7.91
CA GLY A 216 24.10 -5.18 -7.62
C GLY A 216 25.23 -4.52 -8.42
N GLU A 217 25.00 -3.34 -8.98
CA GLU A 217 25.98 -2.58 -9.76
C GLU A 217 27.24 -2.24 -8.94
N PHE A 218 27.07 -2.03 -7.64
CA PHE A 218 28.15 -1.90 -6.68
C PHE A 218 27.66 -2.26 -5.28
N GLU A 219 28.59 -2.66 -4.42
CA GLU A 219 28.34 -2.85 -2.99
C GLU A 219 29.26 -1.97 -2.17
N THR A 220 28.84 -1.67 -0.94
CA THR A 220 29.57 -0.77 -0.05
C THR A 220 29.86 -1.38 1.31
N MET A 221 30.83 -0.81 2.02
CA MET A 221 31.13 -1.08 3.42
C MET A 221 31.18 0.24 4.19
N THR A 222 30.50 0.29 5.35
CA THR A 222 30.40 1.46 6.21
C THR A 222 31.41 1.37 7.36
N LEU A 223 32.41 2.22 7.34
CA LEU A 223 33.51 2.23 8.29
C LEU A 223 33.24 3.12 9.50
N ASP A 224 32.36 4.11 9.33
CA ASP A 224 31.91 5.00 10.38
C ASP A 224 30.46 5.45 10.15
N ALA A 225 29.76 5.77 11.23
CA ALA A 225 28.43 6.34 11.20
C ALA A 225 28.10 7.02 12.54
N PRO A 226 27.10 7.92 12.60
CA PRO A 226 26.78 8.62 13.85
C PRO A 226 26.45 7.68 15.02
N PHE A 227 25.90 6.50 14.75
CA PHE A 227 25.56 5.49 15.77
C PHE A 227 26.75 4.60 16.19
N PHE A 228 27.93 4.76 15.60
CA PHE A 228 29.17 4.10 16.03
C PHE A 228 29.76 4.84 17.24
N ARG A 229 29.13 4.60 18.40
CA ARG A 229 29.37 5.38 19.61
C ARG A 229 30.68 5.09 20.33
N LYS A 230 31.31 3.95 20.08
CA LYS A 230 32.52 3.48 20.78
C LYS A 230 33.78 3.56 19.94
N GLY A 231 33.65 3.66 18.63
CA GLY A 231 34.77 3.86 17.74
C GLY A 231 34.41 3.63 16.29
N LYS A 232 35.35 3.96 15.42
CA LYS A 232 35.23 3.82 13.97
C LYS A 232 36.22 2.76 13.46
N LEU A 233 36.08 2.40 12.19
CA LEU A 233 37.03 1.56 11.48
C LEU A 233 37.85 2.43 10.54
N GLU A 234 39.16 2.19 10.49
CA GLU A 234 40.07 2.84 9.55
C GLU A 234 40.70 1.78 8.64
N ILE A 235 40.76 2.08 7.35
CA ILE A 235 41.39 1.19 6.37
C ILE A 235 42.89 1.23 6.59
N THR A 236 43.49 0.07 6.83
CA THR A 236 44.95 -0.08 6.91
C THR A 236 45.53 -0.59 5.60
N ASP A 237 44.77 -1.40 4.85
CA ASP A 237 45.19 -1.92 3.56
C ASP A 237 44.00 -2.26 2.65
N ILE A 238 44.21 -2.22 1.33
CA ILE A 238 43.22 -2.58 0.30
C ILE A 238 43.86 -3.55 -0.68
N GLU A 239 43.36 -4.78 -0.68
CA GLU A 239 43.74 -5.81 -1.66
C GLU A 239 42.66 -5.93 -2.73
N TYR A 240 43.05 -5.96 -4.00
CA TYR A 240 42.10 -6.06 -5.11
C TYR A 240 42.07 -7.48 -5.66
N ASP A 241 40.90 -8.12 -5.61
CA ASP A 241 40.69 -9.41 -6.25
C ASP A 241 40.32 -9.21 -7.73
N THR A 242 41.23 -9.60 -8.62
CA THR A 242 41.04 -9.53 -10.07
C THR A 242 40.68 -10.89 -10.69
N SER A 243 40.41 -11.93 -9.90
CA SER A 243 40.12 -13.28 -10.41
C SER A 243 38.91 -13.33 -11.35
N GLN A 244 37.95 -12.41 -11.19
CA GLN A 244 36.76 -12.28 -12.05
C GLN A 244 36.80 -11.05 -12.99
N SER A 245 37.94 -10.39 -13.14
CA SER A 245 38.04 -9.14 -13.92
C SER A 245 37.66 -9.30 -15.39
N SER A 246 37.76 -10.51 -15.94
CA SER A 246 37.34 -10.83 -17.32
C SER A 246 35.84 -10.62 -17.55
N ASN A 247 35.03 -10.62 -16.49
CA ASN A 247 33.58 -10.45 -16.56
C ASN A 247 33.15 -9.01 -16.22
N GLY A 248 34.09 -8.08 -16.03
CA GLY A 248 33.80 -6.69 -15.66
C GLY A 248 33.42 -6.50 -14.19
N VAL A 249 33.63 -7.51 -13.34
CA VAL A 249 33.40 -7.46 -11.89
C VAL A 249 34.73 -7.27 -11.17
N TYR A 250 34.78 -6.35 -10.21
CA TYR A 250 35.96 -6.07 -9.39
C TYR A 250 35.58 -6.01 -7.92
N ASN A 251 36.36 -6.68 -7.08
CA ASN A 251 36.15 -6.74 -5.63
C ASN A 251 37.40 -6.22 -4.90
N ALA A 252 37.20 -5.58 -3.75
CA ALA A 252 38.25 -5.18 -2.82
C ALA A 252 38.06 -5.87 -1.47
N HIS A 253 39.14 -6.45 -0.97
CA HIS A 253 39.25 -6.92 0.39
C HIS A 253 39.90 -5.80 1.23
N LEU A 254 39.14 -5.23 2.17
CA LEU A 254 39.63 -4.16 3.04
C LEU A 254 40.16 -4.76 4.34
N THR A 255 41.42 -4.47 4.67
CA THR A 255 41.92 -4.70 6.02
C THR A 255 41.67 -3.45 6.84
N VAL A 256 41.00 -3.58 7.99
CA VAL A 256 40.60 -2.46 8.84
C VAL A 256 41.10 -2.60 10.27
N ALA A 257 41.35 -1.46 10.92
CA ALA A 257 41.66 -1.35 12.33
C ALA A 257 40.56 -0.60 13.08
N PHE A 258 40.24 -1.04 14.30
CA PHE A 258 39.34 -0.31 15.19
C PHE A 258 40.07 0.87 15.82
N VAL A 259 39.48 2.06 15.73
CA VAL A 259 39.95 3.28 16.39
C VAL A 259 38.90 3.73 17.39
N GLU A 260 39.29 3.77 18.66
CA GLU A 260 38.40 4.17 19.75
C GLU A 260 38.03 5.65 19.64
N ARG A 261 36.73 5.92 19.74
CA ARG A 261 36.16 7.28 19.74
C ARG A 261 34.80 7.24 20.40
N GLU A 262 34.59 8.07 21.41
CA GLU A 262 33.27 8.21 22.03
C GLU A 262 32.42 9.25 21.29
N VAL A 263 31.21 8.86 20.87
CA VAL A 263 30.20 9.77 20.35
C VAL A 263 29.12 9.96 21.41
N SER A 264 28.96 11.21 21.86
CA SER A 264 27.96 11.58 22.86
C SER A 264 26.53 11.50 22.27
N VAL A 265 25.53 11.38 23.14
CA VAL A 265 24.12 11.38 22.71
C VAL A 265 23.75 12.74 22.08
N GLU A 266 24.32 13.81 22.59
CA GLU A 266 24.14 15.17 22.07
C GLU A 266 24.70 15.30 20.65
N GLN A 267 25.91 14.77 20.39
CA GLN A 267 26.51 14.75 19.05
C GLN A 267 25.66 13.94 18.07
N LEU A 268 25.23 12.73 18.46
CA LEU A 268 24.32 11.93 17.64
C LEU A 268 23.04 12.70 17.31
N ASN A 269 22.42 13.35 18.29
CA ASN A 269 21.21 14.14 18.08
C ASN A 269 21.44 15.36 17.17
N LEU A 270 22.64 15.95 17.18
CA LEU A 270 23.00 17.03 16.24
C LEU A 270 23.08 16.51 14.80
N GLU A 271 23.68 15.34 14.58
CA GLU A 271 23.72 14.70 13.25
C GLU A 271 22.31 14.29 12.79
N LEU A 272 21.50 13.70 13.67
CA LEU A 272 20.11 13.35 13.34
C LEU A 272 19.25 14.59 13.00
N LYS A 273 19.55 15.77 13.55
CA LYS A 273 18.86 17.01 13.17
C LYS A 273 19.15 17.43 11.73
N LYS A 274 20.36 17.15 11.23
CA LYS A 274 20.76 17.44 9.85
C LYS A 274 20.19 16.43 8.84
N LEU A 275 19.84 15.22 9.29
CA LEU A 275 19.32 14.15 8.44
C LEU A 275 18.08 14.63 7.66
N PRO A 276 18.13 14.68 6.32
CA PRO A 276 17.00 15.01 5.47
C PRO A 276 15.84 14.02 5.68
N VAL A 277 14.61 14.51 5.56
CA VAL A 277 13.39 13.69 5.66
C VAL A 277 12.45 14.11 4.54
N PRO A 278 11.81 13.15 3.82
CA PRO A 278 10.80 13.47 2.82
C PRO A 278 9.68 14.34 3.39
N GLN A 279 9.16 15.24 2.56
CA GLN A 279 7.94 15.98 2.89
C GLN A 279 6.72 15.04 2.85
N THR A 280 5.71 15.38 3.65
CA THR A 280 4.45 14.61 3.72
C THR A 280 3.72 14.60 2.37
N PHE A 281 3.65 15.76 1.71
CA PHE A 281 3.12 15.89 0.36
C PHE A 281 4.26 15.82 -0.65
N ASN A 282 4.09 15.00 -1.68
CA ASN A 282 4.99 15.07 -2.82
C ASN A 282 4.69 16.32 -3.67
N SER A 283 5.55 16.63 -4.64
CA SER A 283 5.42 17.83 -5.47
C SER A 283 4.05 17.98 -6.17
N LYS A 284 3.48 16.87 -6.68
CA LYS A 284 2.15 16.83 -7.29
C LYS A 284 1.07 17.23 -6.29
N PHE A 285 1.06 16.63 -5.09
CA PHE A 285 0.02 16.90 -4.10
C PHE A 285 0.21 18.22 -3.37
N GLN A 286 1.43 18.74 -3.28
CA GLN A 286 1.69 20.11 -2.85
C GLN A 286 1.06 21.12 -3.82
N HIS A 287 1.19 20.89 -5.13
CA HIS A 287 0.54 21.71 -6.15
C HIS A 287 -1.00 21.64 -6.07
N ILE A 288 -1.55 20.44 -5.88
CA ILE A 288 -3.00 20.24 -5.68
C ILE A 288 -3.51 20.98 -4.44
N LEU A 289 -2.76 20.99 -3.33
CA LEU A 289 -3.09 21.76 -2.14
C LEU A 289 -3.16 23.26 -2.45
N GLU A 290 -2.19 23.80 -3.18
CA GLU A 290 -2.18 25.22 -3.57
C GLU A 290 -3.36 25.61 -4.47
N ILE A 291 -3.79 24.73 -5.38
CA ILE A 291 -4.97 24.96 -6.23
C ILE A 291 -6.24 24.92 -5.36
N SER A 292 -6.38 23.87 -4.54
CA SER A 292 -7.59 23.60 -3.75
C SER A 292 -7.89 24.72 -2.74
N LEU A 293 -6.84 25.37 -2.22
CA LEU A 293 -6.98 26.50 -1.29
C LEU A 293 -7.37 27.82 -1.99
N LYS A 294 -7.12 27.97 -3.30
CA LYS A 294 -7.46 29.18 -4.08
C LYS A 294 -8.90 29.13 -4.57
N ASP A 295 -9.34 27.98 -5.08
CA ASP A 295 -10.71 27.76 -5.55
C ASP A 295 -11.54 27.15 -4.41
N GLN A 296 -12.10 28.03 -3.55
CA GLN A 296 -13.14 27.63 -2.60
C GLN A 296 -14.49 27.61 -3.32
N PRO A 297 -15.05 26.43 -3.68
CA PRO A 297 -16.37 26.38 -4.28
C PRO A 297 -17.43 26.89 -3.29
N CYS A 298 -18.41 27.61 -3.81
CA CYS A 298 -19.56 28.06 -3.04
C CYS A 298 -20.42 26.85 -2.64
N ILE A 299 -20.81 26.77 -1.36
CA ILE A 299 -21.66 25.70 -0.82
C ILE A 299 -22.99 25.67 -1.62
N PRO A 300 -23.39 24.53 -2.23
CA PRO A 300 -24.68 24.43 -2.90
C PRO A 300 -25.83 24.73 -1.94
N GLN A 301 -26.86 25.44 -2.40
CA GLN A 301 -28.09 25.64 -1.64
C GLN A 301 -28.83 24.31 -1.52
N PHE A 302 -29.06 23.90 -0.27
CA PHE A 302 -29.71 22.65 0.10
C PHE A 302 -31.14 22.58 -0.44
N LEU A 303 -31.57 21.38 -0.86
CA LEU A 303 -32.97 21.09 -1.13
C LEU A 303 -33.73 21.10 0.21
N ASP A 304 -34.78 21.92 0.31
CA ASP A 304 -35.74 21.84 1.42
C ASP A 304 -36.42 20.47 1.39
N HIS A 305 -36.29 19.71 2.47
CA HIS A 305 -36.91 18.39 2.59
C HIS A 305 -38.42 18.52 2.89
N PRO A 306 -39.27 17.68 2.28
CA PRO A 306 -40.66 17.55 2.71
C PRO A 306 -40.76 16.79 4.04
N ASP A 307 -41.81 17.14 4.81
CA ASP A 307 -42.10 16.74 6.19
C ASP A 307 -41.76 15.29 6.61
N GLU A 308 -41.20 15.19 7.82
CA GLU A 308 -41.02 13.96 8.60
C GLU A 308 -42.36 13.25 8.87
N ASN A 309 -42.86 12.47 7.90
CA ASN A 309 -43.96 11.55 8.15
C ASN A 309 -43.49 10.10 8.09
N CYS A 310 -43.24 9.58 9.30
CA CYS A 310 -43.26 8.19 9.74
C CYS A 310 -43.36 7.12 8.65
N ILE A 311 -42.22 6.51 8.30
CA ILE A 311 -42.19 5.23 7.59
C ILE A 311 -42.42 4.10 8.60
N SER A 312 -43.50 3.35 8.42
CA SER A 312 -43.84 2.16 9.20
C SER A 312 -42.75 1.10 9.09
N LYS A 313 -42.36 0.52 10.24
CA LYS A 313 -41.46 -0.65 10.34
C LYS A 313 -41.97 -1.80 9.46
N SER A 314 -41.44 -1.94 8.25
CA SER A 314 -41.73 -3.07 7.37
C SER A 314 -40.89 -4.29 7.73
N LYS A 315 -41.41 -5.47 7.35
CA LYS A 315 -40.88 -6.80 7.69
C LYS A 315 -39.43 -6.98 7.25
N ILE A 316 -38.67 -7.71 8.05
CA ILE A 316 -37.26 -8.06 7.83
C ILE A 316 -37.12 -8.80 6.49
N PHE A 317 -36.61 -8.10 5.48
CA PHE A 317 -36.10 -8.68 4.24
C PHE A 317 -34.73 -9.31 4.54
N ASP A 318 -34.43 -10.50 4.01
CA ASP A 318 -33.05 -11.02 4.00
C ASP A 318 -32.37 -10.44 2.75
N PRO A 319 -31.50 -9.43 2.88
CA PRO A 319 -30.95 -8.71 1.74
C PRO A 319 -29.85 -9.49 1.02
N MET A 320 -29.50 -10.68 1.52
CA MET A 320 -28.41 -11.46 0.98
C MET A 320 -28.69 -11.88 -0.46
N SER A 321 -27.75 -11.58 -1.36
CA SER A 321 -27.78 -12.07 -2.73
C SER A 321 -26.42 -12.63 -3.12
N SER A 322 -26.43 -13.66 -3.96
CA SER A 322 -25.23 -14.23 -4.55
C SER A 322 -25.46 -14.54 -6.00
N HIS A 323 -24.59 -14.03 -6.87
CA HIS A 323 -24.67 -14.28 -8.30
C HIS A 323 -23.29 -14.16 -8.95
N LYS A 324 -23.18 -14.71 -10.15
CA LYS A 324 -21.95 -14.77 -10.92
C LYS A 324 -22.13 -14.05 -12.25
N ILE A 325 -21.22 -13.13 -12.54
CA ILE A 325 -21.09 -12.42 -13.83
C ILE A 325 -19.77 -12.87 -14.43
N GLU A 326 -19.86 -13.70 -15.45
CA GLU A 326 -18.70 -14.36 -16.04
C GLU A 326 -17.82 -15.08 -15.01
N ASN A 327 -16.66 -14.53 -14.66
CA ASN A 327 -15.73 -15.09 -13.68
C ASN A 327 -15.82 -14.40 -12.30
N ILE A 328 -16.54 -13.29 -12.20
CA ILE A 328 -16.68 -12.53 -10.96
C ILE A 328 -17.93 -12.97 -10.23
N ILE A 329 -17.79 -13.33 -8.96
CA ILE A 329 -18.90 -13.69 -8.08
C ILE A 329 -19.07 -12.57 -7.06
N TYR A 330 -20.31 -12.14 -6.91
CA TYR A 330 -20.71 -11.16 -5.92
C TYR A 330 -21.53 -11.86 -4.85
N ILE A 331 -21.10 -11.74 -3.60
CA ILE A 331 -21.87 -12.15 -2.43
C ILE A 331 -22.13 -10.89 -1.61
N SER A 332 -23.37 -10.43 -1.63
CA SER A 332 -23.76 -9.12 -1.12
C SER A 332 -24.60 -9.24 0.14
N ASN A 333 -24.45 -8.27 1.04
CA ASN A 333 -25.31 -8.01 2.20
C ASN A 333 -25.41 -9.20 3.19
N LEU A 334 -24.28 -9.89 3.43
CA LEU A 334 -24.22 -10.93 4.45
C LEU A 334 -24.46 -10.32 5.84
N VAL A 335 -25.51 -10.81 6.48
CA VAL A 335 -25.86 -10.51 7.87
C VAL A 335 -26.08 -11.82 8.65
N CYS A 336 -26.05 -11.72 9.98
CA CYS A 336 -26.28 -12.87 10.86
C CYS A 336 -27.71 -13.43 10.72
N THR A 337 -27.84 -14.75 10.75
CA THR A 337 -29.11 -15.50 10.54
C THR A 337 -30.12 -15.30 11.67
N SER A 338 -29.64 -15.05 12.89
CA SER A 338 -30.47 -14.77 14.07
C SER A 338 -29.69 -13.90 15.03
N SER A 339 -30.29 -12.80 15.42
CA SER A 339 -29.61 -11.57 15.84
C SER A 339 -30.15 -11.03 17.17
N VAL A 340 -31.20 -11.65 17.69
CA VAL A 340 -31.74 -11.30 19.01
C VAL A 340 -30.72 -11.71 20.08
N ARG A 341 -30.05 -10.70 20.67
CA ARG A 341 -29.08 -10.80 21.78
C ARG A 341 -27.67 -11.32 21.44
N LYS A 342 -27.24 -11.31 20.17
CA LYS A 342 -25.86 -11.65 19.82
C LYS A 342 -24.91 -10.45 19.89
N THR A 343 -23.73 -10.67 20.45
CA THR A 343 -22.59 -9.75 20.39
C THR A 343 -22.09 -9.55 18.96
N VAL A 344 -21.30 -8.51 18.71
CA VAL A 344 -20.72 -8.26 17.38
C VAL A 344 -19.83 -9.43 16.95
N GLU A 345 -19.06 -10.00 17.86
CA GLU A 345 -18.18 -11.15 17.59
C GLU A 345 -18.96 -12.37 17.12
N GLU A 346 -20.07 -12.70 17.80
CA GLU A 346 -20.94 -13.81 17.43
C GLU A 346 -21.60 -13.59 16.07
N GLN A 347 -21.97 -12.35 15.74
CA GLN A 347 -22.54 -12.02 14.43
C GLN A 347 -21.50 -12.15 13.31
N VAL A 348 -20.27 -11.67 13.51
CA VAL A 348 -19.18 -11.81 12.54
C VAL A 348 -18.82 -13.28 12.31
N ILE A 349 -18.76 -14.09 13.38
CA ILE A 349 -18.53 -15.54 13.28
C ILE A 349 -19.62 -16.22 12.45
N ASP A 350 -20.89 -15.86 12.66
CA ASP A 350 -22.00 -16.39 11.87
C ASP A 350 -21.92 -15.96 10.40
N ILE A 351 -21.61 -14.69 10.13
CA ILE A 351 -21.40 -14.16 8.77
C ILE A 351 -20.31 -14.94 8.05
N PHE A 352 -19.16 -15.19 8.70
CA PHE A 352 -18.08 -15.95 8.07
C PHE A 352 -18.41 -17.44 7.88
N LYS A 353 -19.24 -18.04 8.73
CA LYS A 353 -19.79 -19.38 8.48
C LYS A 353 -20.67 -19.40 7.23
N LYS A 354 -21.55 -18.40 7.07
CA LYS A 354 -22.39 -18.26 5.86
C LYS A 354 -21.54 -18.04 4.61
N LEU A 355 -20.56 -17.14 4.69
CA LEU A 355 -19.63 -16.90 3.58
C LEU A 355 -18.93 -18.21 3.17
N LYS A 356 -18.43 -19.00 4.14
CA LYS A 356 -17.81 -20.30 3.85
C LYS A 356 -18.75 -21.28 3.13
N LEU A 357 -20.03 -21.30 3.48
CA LEU A 357 -21.03 -22.11 2.77
C LEU A 357 -21.17 -21.66 1.31
N CYS A 358 -21.28 -20.36 1.05
CA CYS A 358 -21.36 -19.84 -0.32
C CYS A 358 -20.08 -20.10 -1.12
N LEU A 359 -18.90 -19.94 -0.49
CA LEU A 359 -17.62 -20.27 -1.15
C LEU A 359 -17.62 -21.74 -1.61
N ASN A 360 -18.09 -22.66 -0.77
CA ASN A 360 -18.22 -24.07 -1.12
C ASN A 360 -19.21 -24.31 -2.28
N GLU A 361 -20.35 -23.60 -2.31
CA GLU A 361 -21.34 -23.71 -3.38
C GLU A 361 -20.76 -23.33 -4.75
N TYR A 362 -19.88 -22.34 -4.79
CA TYR A 362 -19.18 -21.92 -6.00
C TYR A 362 -17.86 -22.68 -6.26
N ASN A 363 -17.49 -23.64 -5.41
CA ASN A 363 -16.21 -24.37 -5.44
C ASN A 363 -14.98 -23.44 -5.41
N VAL A 364 -15.04 -22.36 -4.63
CA VAL A 364 -13.96 -21.42 -4.41
C VAL A 364 -13.55 -21.41 -2.93
N VAL A 365 -12.39 -20.81 -2.64
CA VAL A 365 -11.85 -20.64 -1.28
C VAL A 365 -11.50 -19.18 -1.00
N GLN A 366 -11.19 -18.84 0.25
CA GLN A 366 -10.94 -17.47 0.71
C GLN A 366 -9.88 -16.72 -0.10
N SER A 367 -8.86 -17.43 -0.60
CA SER A 367 -7.82 -16.82 -1.45
C SER A 367 -8.35 -16.25 -2.76
N HIS A 368 -9.53 -16.67 -3.24
CA HIS A 368 -10.19 -16.11 -4.43
C HIS A 368 -10.87 -14.76 -4.17
N ILE A 369 -11.10 -14.39 -2.91
CA ILE A 369 -11.75 -13.13 -2.57
C ILE A 369 -10.78 -11.99 -2.86
N ILE A 370 -11.20 -11.04 -3.70
CA ILE A 370 -10.37 -9.89 -4.10
C ILE A 370 -10.75 -8.64 -3.32
N SER A 371 -12.03 -8.40 -3.07
CA SER A 371 -12.49 -7.20 -2.34
C SER A 371 -13.58 -7.52 -1.33
N SER A 372 -13.66 -6.71 -0.29
CA SER A 372 -14.68 -6.79 0.75
C SER A 372 -15.14 -5.40 1.20
N THR A 373 -16.44 -5.27 1.49
CA THR A 373 -17.02 -4.07 2.11
C THR A 373 -17.61 -4.47 3.44
N LEU A 374 -17.17 -3.81 4.51
CA LEU A 374 -17.56 -4.10 5.88
C LEU A 374 -18.27 -2.88 6.48
N LEU A 375 -19.55 -3.03 6.83
CA LEU A 375 -20.30 -1.99 7.53
C LEU A 375 -20.38 -2.36 9.01
N LEU A 376 -19.96 -1.46 9.88
CA LEU A 376 -20.04 -1.63 11.33
C LEU A 376 -21.05 -0.64 11.90
N LYS A 377 -21.87 -1.09 12.85
CA LYS A 377 -22.80 -0.18 13.52
C LYS A 377 -22.11 0.82 14.44
N ASN A 378 -20.94 0.46 14.97
CA ASN A 378 -20.12 1.28 15.85
C ASN A 378 -18.65 0.97 15.58
N MET A 379 -17.83 2.00 15.30
CA MET A 379 -16.43 1.80 14.95
C MET A 379 -15.56 1.38 16.16
N ALA A 380 -16.06 1.53 17.40
CA ALA A 380 -15.40 1.01 18.60
C ALA A 380 -15.20 -0.52 18.56
N ASP A 381 -16.03 -1.24 17.82
CA ASP A 381 -15.91 -2.70 17.66
C ASP A 381 -14.90 -3.13 16.59
N PHE A 382 -14.27 -2.18 15.87
CA PHE A 382 -13.33 -2.43 14.78
C PHE A 382 -12.21 -3.42 15.15
N SER A 383 -11.62 -3.26 16.34
CA SER A 383 -10.52 -4.14 16.81
C SER A 383 -10.99 -5.59 16.99
N LYS A 384 -12.16 -5.81 17.61
CA LYS A 384 -12.75 -7.14 17.83
C LYS A 384 -13.08 -7.82 16.50
N VAL A 385 -13.69 -7.08 15.57
CA VAL A 385 -14.03 -7.59 14.24
C VAL A 385 -12.77 -7.93 13.46
N ASN A 386 -11.74 -7.08 13.52
CA ASN A 386 -10.44 -7.36 12.89
C ASN A 386 -9.80 -8.65 13.41
N THR A 387 -9.91 -8.98 14.70
CA THR A 387 -9.38 -10.25 15.22
C THR A 387 -10.05 -11.46 14.56
N ILE A 388 -11.36 -11.44 14.36
CA ILE A 388 -12.07 -12.56 13.73
C ILE A 388 -11.80 -12.60 12.21
N TYR A 389 -11.78 -11.43 11.57
CA TYR A 389 -11.43 -11.28 10.16
C TYR A 389 -10.02 -11.83 9.87
N ASN A 390 -9.04 -11.50 10.72
CA ASN A 390 -7.67 -12.01 10.68
C ASN A 390 -7.63 -13.54 10.63
N ASN A 391 -8.41 -14.18 11.50
CA ASN A 391 -8.44 -15.64 11.56
C ASN A 391 -9.06 -16.24 10.31
N PHE A 392 -10.11 -15.61 9.75
CA PHE A 392 -10.76 -16.10 8.53
C PHE A 392 -9.89 -15.94 7.27
N PHE A 393 -9.11 -14.85 7.19
CA PHE A 393 -8.19 -14.55 6.10
C PHE A 393 -6.71 -14.73 6.51
N SER A 394 -6.44 -15.69 7.39
CA SER A 394 -5.09 -15.91 7.92
C SER A 394 -4.08 -16.07 6.80
N VAL A 395 -3.06 -15.22 6.76
CA VAL A 395 -2.04 -15.24 5.70
C VAL A 395 -1.20 -16.52 5.70
N SER A 396 -1.15 -17.23 6.84
CA SER A 396 -0.50 -18.53 6.97
C SER A 396 -1.34 -19.69 6.42
N GLU A 397 -2.59 -19.46 6.05
CA GLU A 397 -3.48 -20.49 5.47
C GLU A 397 -3.95 -20.10 4.07
N TRP A 398 -4.31 -18.83 3.87
CA TRP A 398 -5.00 -18.34 2.67
C TRP A 398 -4.12 -17.43 1.79
N GLY A 399 -2.83 -17.40 2.08
CA GLY A 399 -1.83 -16.68 1.30
C GLY A 399 -1.66 -15.22 1.71
N PRO A 400 -0.62 -14.56 1.18
CA PRO A 400 -0.12 -13.28 1.68
C PRO A 400 -0.97 -12.05 1.33
N LEU A 401 -1.92 -12.21 0.39
CA LEU A 401 -2.78 -11.15 -0.13
C LEU A 401 -4.25 -11.37 0.32
N PRO A 402 -4.62 -10.96 1.54
CA PRO A 402 -6.03 -10.87 1.93
C PRO A 402 -6.76 -9.88 1.00
N PRO A 403 -8.10 -9.94 0.89
CA PRO A 403 -8.83 -9.03 0.01
C PRO A 403 -8.61 -7.56 0.39
N SER A 404 -8.77 -6.66 -0.57
CA SER A 404 -8.93 -5.24 -0.27
C SER A 404 -10.22 -5.00 0.51
N ARG A 405 -10.27 -3.89 1.25
CA ARG A 405 -11.34 -3.61 2.19
C ARG A 405 -11.66 -2.13 2.32
N ALA A 406 -12.94 -1.81 2.17
CA ALA A 406 -13.54 -0.58 2.71
C ALA A 406 -14.29 -0.93 4.00
N CYS A 407 -14.09 -0.17 5.07
CA CYS A 407 -14.70 -0.41 6.37
C CYS A 407 -15.25 0.88 6.97
N VAL A 408 -16.57 1.01 7.02
CA VAL A 408 -17.24 2.26 7.44
C VAL A 408 -18.27 2.04 8.53
N GLY A 409 -18.46 3.05 9.37
CA GLY A 409 -19.40 3.08 10.49
C GLY A 409 -20.73 3.67 10.07
N THR A 410 -21.83 2.93 10.29
CA THR A 410 -23.19 3.40 10.00
C THR A 410 -24.21 2.82 10.97
N SER A 411 -24.86 3.71 11.71
CA SER A 411 -25.94 3.47 12.68
C SER A 411 -27.25 3.08 12.00
N LEU A 412 -27.35 3.33 10.69
CA LEU A 412 -28.51 3.05 9.83
C LEU A 412 -28.68 1.57 9.49
N LEU A 413 -27.71 0.71 9.86
CA LEU A 413 -27.92 -0.74 9.87
C LEU A 413 -29.16 -1.05 10.70
N ASN A 414 -30.00 -1.96 10.20
CA ASN A 414 -31.20 -2.42 10.89
C ASN A 414 -30.90 -2.66 12.38
N SER A 415 -31.81 -2.26 13.28
CA SER A 415 -31.67 -2.42 14.75
C SER A 415 -31.20 -3.80 15.21
N THR A 416 -31.44 -4.79 14.36
CA THR A 416 -31.12 -6.20 14.52
C THR A 416 -29.64 -6.55 14.25
N TYR A 417 -28.98 -5.85 13.32
CA TYR A 417 -27.63 -6.19 12.87
C TYR A 417 -26.59 -5.18 13.37
N LEU A 418 -25.43 -5.68 13.78
CA LEU A 418 -24.28 -4.87 14.21
C LEU A 418 -23.20 -4.78 13.13
N VAL A 419 -23.24 -5.70 12.16
CA VAL A 419 -22.25 -5.83 11.09
C VAL A 419 -22.91 -6.35 9.82
N GLN A 420 -22.46 -5.86 8.67
CA GLN A 420 -22.81 -6.38 7.35
C GLN A 420 -21.52 -6.56 6.52
N LEU A 421 -21.43 -7.65 5.75
CA LEU A 421 -20.30 -7.94 4.88
C LEU A 421 -20.77 -8.16 3.44
N SER A 422 -20.07 -7.58 2.48
CA SER A 422 -20.17 -7.94 1.06
C SER A 422 -18.78 -8.29 0.53
N VAL A 423 -18.69 -9.22 -0.41
CA VAL A 423 -17.42 -9.63 -1.02
C VAL A 423 -17.51 -9.80 -2.52
N ILE A 424 -16.39 -9.52 -3.19
CA ILE A 424 -16.17 -9.75 -4.62
C ILE A 424 -15.11 -10.83 -4.76
N ILE A 425 -15.36 -11.82 -5.61
CA ILE A 425 -14.54 -13.01 -5.77
C ILE A 425 -14.20 -13.18 -7.24
N ASP A 426 -12.94 -13.42 -7.55
CA ASP A 426 -12.49 -13.80 -8.89
C ASP A 426 -12.33 -15.33 -8.96
N SER A 427 -13.31 -16.00 -9.57
CA SER A 427 -13.30 -17.47 -9.76
C SER A 427 -12.37 -17.93 -10.88
N SER A 428 -11.72 -17.02 -11.61
CA SER A 428 -10.69 -17.36 -12.60
C SER A 428 -9.30 -17.57 -12.00
N LEU A 429 -9.11 -17.18 -10.73
CA LEU A 429 -7.83 -17.33 -10.05
C LEU A 429 -7.46 -18.81 -9.88
N ASP A 430 -6.22 -19.14 -10.22
CA ASP A 430 -5.69 -20.51 -10.17
C ASP A 430 -5.22 -20.87 -8.75
N VAL A 431 -6.11 -20.86 -7.77
CA VAL A 431 -5.73 -21.12 -6.38
C VAL A 431 -5.35 -22.60 -6.19
N LYS A 432 -4.14 -22.83 -5.68
CA LYS A 432 -3.59 -24.17 -5.39
C LYS A 432 -3.07 -24.20 -3.96
N GLN A 433 -3.14 -25.38 -3.35
CA GLN A 433 -2.55 -25.63 -2.05
C GLN A 433 -1.08 -26.06 -2.23
N LEU A 434 -0.17 -25.38 -1.53
CA LEU A 434 1.25 -25.72 -1.48
C LEU A 434 1.52 -26.82 -0.43
N ASP A 435 2.73 -27.39 -0.45
CA ASP A 435 3.15 -28.49 0.46
C ASP A 435 3.06 -28.11 1.96
N ASN A 436 3.14 -26.82 2.27
CA ASN A 436 2.98 -26.28 3.63
C ASN A 436 1.51 -25.99 4.01
N ASN A 437 0.55 -26.52 3.25
CA ASN A 437 -0.91 -26.33 3.38
C ASN A 437 -1.44 -24.92 3.12
N VAL A 438 -0.61 -23.99 2.61
CA VAL A 438 -1.03 -22.63 2.27
C VAL A 438 -1.70 -22.61 0.90
N TRP A 439 -2.85 -21.95 0.79
CA TRP A 439 -3.56 -21.71 -0.47
C TRP A 439 -3.11 -20.40 -1.11
N VAL A 440 -2.58 -20.47 -2.33
CA VAL A 440 -2.08 -19.29 -3.07
C VAL A 440 -2.51 -19.35 -4.53
N SER A 441 -2.60 -18.20 -5.19
CA SER A 441 -2.67 -18.11 -6.64
C SER A 441 -1.50 -17.25 -7.13
N ASN A 442 -0.89 -17.68 -8.24
CA ASN A 442 0.16 -16.90 -8.89
C ASN A 442 -0.43 -15.74 -9.72
N ALA A 443 -1.71 -15.82 -10.06
CA ALA A 443 -2.43 -14.77 -10.76
C ALA A 443 -2.88 -13.64 -9.82
N LYS A 444 -3.14 -13.92 -8.55
CA LYS A 444 -3.55 -12.88 -7.59
C LYS A 444 -2.37 -11.99 -7.24
N ASN A 445 -2.51 -10.69 -7.50
CA ASN A 445 -1.48 -9.70 -7.26
C ASN A 445 -2.05 -8.52 -6.46
N GLY A 446 -1.20 -7.67 -5.91
CA GLY A 446 -1.62 -6.53 -5.10
C GLY A 446 -0.53 -6.03 -4.17
N LEU A 447 -0.92 -5.15 -3.26
CA LEU A 447 -0.03 -4.52 -2.30
C LEU A 447 -0.58 -4.68 -0.88
N HIS A 448 0.29 -5.12 0.03
CA HIS A 448 -0.01 -5.25 1.45
C HIS A 448 1.19 -4.74 2.25
N VAL A 449 1.20 -3.44 2.56
CA VAL A 449 2.29 -2.79 3.30
C VAL A 449 2.16 -3.09 4.80
N GLN A 450 3.19 -3.71 5.37
CA GLN A 450 3.18 -4.18 6.77
C GLN A 450 4.32 -3.56 7.60
N GLY A 451 5.33 -2.97 6.96
CA GLY A 451 6.36 -2.15 7.61
C GLY A 451 6.01 -0.66 7.68
N LEU A 452 6.82 0.09 8.45
CA LEU A 452 6.85 1.55 8.45
C LEU A 452 7.84 2.06 7.40
N SER A 453 7.44 3.06 6.63
CA SER A 453 8.29 3.79 5.68
C SER A 453 7.84 5.24 5.55
N TYR A 454 8.52 6.03 4.71
CA TYR A 454 8.04 7.37 4.33
C TYR A 454 7.08 7.35 3.13
N TRP A 455 7.00 6.23 2.41
CA TRP A 455 6.28 6.13 1.14
C TRP A 455 4.76 5.97 1.31
N ALA A 456 4.33 4.95 2.05
CA ALA A 456 2.91 4.65 2.22
C ALA A 456 2.63 4.16 3.65
N PRO A 457 1.45 4.47 4.20
CA PRO A 457 1.10 4.02 5.53
C PRO A 457 0.96 2.51 5.57
N ARG A 458 1.40 1.92 6.66
CA ARG A 458 1.13 0.52 6.98
C ARG A 458 -0.38 0.30 7.11
N ASN A 459 -0.87 -0.86 6.67
CA ASN A 459 -2.26 -1.23 6.91
C ASN A 459 -2.59 -1.31 8.41
N ILE A 460 -3.71 -0.71 8.78
CA ILE A 460 -4.26 -0.73 10.15
C ILE A 460 -5.16 -1.95 10.42
N GLY A 461 -5.24 -2.86 9.45
CA GLY A 461 -5.94 -4.14 9.56
C GLY A 461 -5.47 -5.12 8.47
N PRO A 462 -5.97 -6.36 8.50
CA PRO A 462 -5.46 -7.46 7.68
C PRO A 462 -6.13 -7.54 6.31
N TYR A 463 -5.93 -6.51 5.53
CA TYR A 463 -6.44 -6.39 4.17
C TYR A 463 -5.29 -5.91 3.29
N SER A 464 -5.37 -6.16 1.99
CA SER A 464 -4.42 -5.56 1.04
C SER A 464 -4.85 -4.13 0.74
N GLN A 465 -3.94 -3.20 0.50
CA GLN A 465 -4.31 -1.85 0.02
C GLN A 465 -4.96 -1.89 -1.35
N VAL A 466 -4.52 -2.82 -2.21
CA VAL A 466 -5.14 -3.08 -3.50
C VAL A 466 -4.96 -4.53 -3.87
N THR A 467 -5.93 -5.07 -4.60
CA THR A 467 -5.84 -6.40 -5.20
C THR A 467 -6.18 -6.31 -6.68
N THR A 468 -5.43 -7.03 -7.49
CA THR A 468 -5.59 -7.18 -8.95
C THR A 468 -5.49 -8.65 -9.34
N SER A 469 -5.98 -8.98 -10.53
CA SER A 469 -5.77 -10.29 -11.14
C SER A 469 -4.85 -10.15 -12.35
N ASN A 470 -3.74 -10.90 -12.41
CA ASN A 470 -2.87 -10.97 -13.58
C ASN A 470 -3.53 -11.74 -14.74
N ASN A 471 -4.60 -12.49 -14.48
CA ASN A 471 -5.43 -13.10 -15.53
C ASN A 471 -6.29 -12.07 -16.26
N ASP A 472 -6.50 -10.89 -15.65
CA ASP A 472 -7.22 -9.78 -16.24
C ASP A 472 -6.24 -8.91 -17.07
N GLN A 473 -6.44 -8.86 -18.38
CA GLN A 473 -5.60 -8.06 -19.30
C GLN A 473 -5.65 -6.56 -18.98
N ASN A 474 -6.81 -6.07 -18.53
CA ASN A 474 -6.98 -4.69 -18.10
C ASN A 474 -6.52 -4.46 -16.67
N LYS A 475 -6.19 -5.54 -15.94
CA LYS A 475 -5.70 -5.52 -14.57
C LYS A 475 -6.58 -4.64 -13.68
N VAL A 476 -7.88 -4.94 -13.60
CA VAL A 476 -8.77 -4.17 -12.73
C VAL A 476 -8.33 -4.36 -11.27
N GLY A 477 -8.08 -3.23 -10.60
CA GLY A 477 -7.62 -3.13 -9.22
C GLY A 477 -8.72 -2.60 -8.32
N TYR A 478 -8.94 -3.29 -7.21
CA TYR A 478 -9.87 -2.87 -6.16
C TYR A 478 -9.08 -2.29 -4.99
N VAL A 479 -9.23 -0.99 -4.74
CA VAL A 479 -8.44 -0.25 -3.75
C VAL A 479 -9.22 -0.12 -2.45
N SER A 480 -8.55 -0.44 -1.34
CA SER A 480 -9.06 -0.28 0.02
C SER A 480 -9.26 1.18 0.40
N GLY A 481 -10.03 1.41 1.45
CA GLY A 481 -10.13 2.71 2.10
C GLY A 481 -8.76 3.29 2.50
N GLN A 482 -8.43 4.47 1.98
CA GLN A 482 -7.25 5.24 2.32
C GLN A 482 -7.65 6.44 3.17
N ILE A 483 -7.17 6.47 4.41
CA ILE A 483 -7.30 7.59 5.35
C ILE A 483 -5.95 8.32 5.48
N ALA A 484 -5.98 9.56 5.97
CA ALA A 484 -4.83 10.47 5.99
C ALA A 484 -3.78 10.14 7.07
N LEU A 485 -3.25 8.92 7.10
CA LEU A 485 -2.18 8.56 8.03
C LEU A 485 -0.84 9.11 7.55
N ILE A 486 -0.09 9.75 8.45
CA ILE A 486 1.30 10.12 8.23
C ILE A 486 2.12 8.81 8.22
N PRO A 487 2.71 8.39 7.08
CA PRO A 487 3.30 7.05 6.93
C PRO A 487 4.29 6.62 8.03
N PRO A 488 5.26 7.45 8.46
CA PRO A 488 6.25 7.04 9.45
C PRO A 488 5.69 6.88 10.88
N SER A 489 4.63 7.59 11.25
CA SER A 489 4.06 7.60 12.62
C SER A 489 2.74 6.84 12.74
N LEU A 490 2.00 6.68 11.62
CA LEU A 490 0.62 6.20 11.58
C LEU A 490 -0.35 7.05 12.43
N GLU A 491 0.00 8.31 12.68
CA GLU A 491 -0.91 9.31 13.23
C GLU A 491 -1.77 9.87 12.11
N LEU A 492 -3.03 10.21 12.42
CA LEU A 492 -3.90 10.87 11.47
C LEU A 492 -3.43 12.33 11.27
N CYS A 493 -3.45 12.80 10.02
CA CYS A 493 -3.19 14.19 9.68
C CYS A 493 -4.22 15.09 10.37
N ASN A 494 -3.73 16.06 11.14
CA ASN A 494 -4.56 17.01 11.90
C ASN A 494 -4.29 18.47 11.45
N GLU A 495 -3.78 18.66 10.24
CA GLU A 495 -3.40 19.99 9.72
C GLU A 495 -4.58 20.79 9.15
N GLY A 496 -5.66 20.09 8.76
CA GLY A 496 -6.88 20.71 8.23
C GLY A 496 -7.68 19.75 7.35
N GLN A 497 -8.89 20.14 6.96
CA GLN A 497 -9.79 19.31 6.15
C GLN A 497 -9.24 19.07 4.73
N TYR A 498 -8.57 20.07 4.15
CA TYR A 498 -7.95 19.96 2.83
C TYR A 498 -6.75 19.02 2.88
N GLU A 499 -5.88 19.20 3.87
CA GLU A 499 -4.70 18.37 4.09
C GLU A 499 -5.08 16.92 4.36
N GLU A 500 -6.15 16.68 5.13
CA GLU A 500 -6.68 15.34 5.37
C GLU A 500 -7.22 14.71 4.07
N ALA A 501 -8.02 15.44 3.30
CA ALA A 501 -8.55 14.96 2.01
C ALA A 501 -7.44 14.72 0.97
N ILE A 502 -6.40 15.55 0.95
CA ILE A 502 -5.28 15.46 0.01
C ILE A 502 -4.36 14.30 0.37
N LEU A 503 -3.98 14.16 1.65
CA LEU A 503 -3.07 13.09 2.05
C LEU A 503 -3.70 11.71 1.84
N SER A 504 -4.99 11.58 2.15
CA SER A 504 -5.74 10.34 1.86
C SER A 504 -5.84 10.05 0.36
N LEU A 505 -6.03 11.06 -0.49
CA LEU A 505 -6.00 10.90 -1.96
C LEU A 505 -4.60 10.58 -2.49
N GLN A 506 -3.54 11.16 -1.89
CA GLN A 506 -2.15 10.84 -2.22
C GLN A 506 -1.86 9.37 -1.97
N HIS A 507 -2.33 8.81 -0.86
CA HIS A 507 -2.16 7.39 -0.58
C HIS A 507 -2.86 6.55 -1.65
N PHE A 508 -4.09 6.91 -2.03
CA PHE A 508 -4.82 6.23 -3.10
C PHE A 508 -4.05 6.27 -4.43
N ASP A 509 -3.60 7.44 -4.88
CA ASP A 509 -2.82 7.61 -6.11
C ASP A 509 -1.53 6.78 -6.06
N THR A 510 -0.78 6.90 -4.97
CA THR A 510 0.47 6.17 -4.75
C THR A 510 0.27 4.66 -4.92
N ILE A 511 -0.82 4.10 -4.36
CA ILE A 511 -1.13 2.67 -4.46
C ILE A 511 -1.44 2.26 -5.90
N ILE A 512 -2.24 3.04 -6.64
CA ILE A 512 -2.62 2.69 -8.02
C ILE A 512 -1.45 2.84 -9.00
N GLN A 513 -0.58 3.84 -8.80
CA GLN A 513 0.62 4.02 -9.62
C GLN A 513 1.59 2.85 -9.41
N THR A 514 1.91 2.51 -8.17
CA THR A 514 2.83 1.39 -7.84
C THR A 514 2.30 0.04 -8.31
N ASN A 515 0.97 -0.15 -8.34
CA ASN A 515 0.37 -1.39 -8.85
C ASN A 515 0.16 -1.39 -10.38
N GLY A 516 0.55 -0.33 -11.09
CA GLY A 516 0.43 -0.23 -12.55
C GLY A 516 -1.04 -0.25 -13.01
N VAL A 517 -1.92 0.39 -12.26
CA VAL A 517 -3.35 0.55 -12.55
C VAL A 517 -3.77 2.03 -12.49
N PRO A 518 -3.12 2.93 -13.25
CA PRO A 518 -3.21 4.37 -13.01
C PRO A 518 -4.56 5.01 -13.38
N ASN A 519 -5.45 4.29 -14.09
CA ASN A 519 -6.68 4.87 -14.60
C ASN A 519 -7.86 4.56 -13.68
N ILE A 520 -8.55 5.58 -13.18
CA ILE A 520 -9.69 5.43 -12.29
C ILE A 520 -10.94 5.08 -13.10
N LEU A 521 -11.61 3.98 -12.71
CA LEU A 521 -12.88 3.53 -13.29
C LEU A 521 -14.07 3.99 -12.47
N SER A 522 -13.89 4.07 -11.15
CA SER A 522 -14.92 4.51 -10.22
C SER A 522 -14.29 4.96 -8.91
N MET A 523 -14.74 6.10 -8.38
CA MET A 523 -14.19 6.70 -7.17
C MET A 523 -15.25 6.84 -6.08
N MET A 524 -14.86 6.58 -4.84
CA MET A 524 -15.65 6.80 -3.64
C MET A 524 -14.88 7.69 -2.67
N SER A 525 -15.56 8.70 -2.13
CA SER A 525 -15.11 9.43 -0.94
C SER A 525 -16.13 9.26 0.19
N TYR A 526 -15.70 8.68 1.30
CA TYR A 526 -16.51 8.63 2.52
C TYR A 526 -16.16 9.82 3.40
N ILE A 527 -17.17 10.53 3.88
CA ILE A 527 -17.02 11.68 4.79
C ILE A 527 -17.84 11.48 6.07
N THR A 528 -17.40 11.99 7.20
CA THR A 528 -18.15 11.92 8.47
C THR A 528 -19.03 13.16 8.72
N SER A 529 -18.65 14.32 8.14
CA SER A 529 -19.41 15.57 8.21
C SER A 529 -19.60 16.19 6.82
N LYS A 530 -20.75 16.84 6.60
CA LYS A 530 -21.02 17.64 5.39
C LYS A 530 -20.01 18.78 5.23
N ASP A 531 -19.35 19.22 6.31
CA ASP A 531 -18.31 20.24 6.27
C ASP A 531 -17.09 19.84 5.44
N MET A 532 -16.89 18.54 5.17
CA MET A 532 -15.81 18.04 4.31
C MET A 532 -16.11 18.22 2.81
N LEU A 533 -17.36 18.49 2.41
CA LEU A 533 -17.75 18.57 0.99
C LEU A 533 -16.93 19.60 0.19
N PRO A 534 -16.69 20.84 0.67
CA PRO A 534 -15.87 21.81 -0.07
C PRO A 534 -14.44 21.32 -0.29
N SER A 535 -13.83 20.69 0.73
CA SER A 535 -12.48 20.15 0.63
C SER A 535 -12.43 18.97 -0.35
N VAL A 536 -13.32 17.99 -0.21
CA VAL A 536 -13.34 16.80 -1.08
C VAL A 536 -13.60 17.15 -2.54
N THR A 537 -14.58 18.00 -2.81
CA THR A 537 -14.93 18.41 -4.19
C THR A 537 -13.82 19.23 -4.84
N SER A 538 -13.24 20.19 -4.12
CA SER A 538 -12.13 21.02 -4.62
C SER A 538 -10.86 20.18 -4.87
N VAL A 539 -10.53 19.28 -3.95
CA VAL A 539 -9.37 18.38 -4.08
C VAL A 539 -9.54 17.42 -5.25
N TRP A 540 -10.73 16.84 -5.43
CA TRP A 540 -11.01 15.98 -6.58
C TRP A 540 -10.90 16.73 -7.89
N PHE A 541 -11.43 17.95 -7.95
CA PHE A 541 -11.34 18.79 -9.12
C PHE A 541 -9.89 19.11 -9.48
N ALA A 542 -9.11 19.58 -8.51
CA ALA A 542 -7.70 19.89 -8.70
C ALA A 542 -6.89 18.66 -9.15
N TYR A 543 -7.15 17.48 -8.57
CA TYR A 543 -6.49 16.23 -8.95
C TYR A 543 -6.78 15.81 -10.40
N GLN A 544 -8.03 15.95 -10.87
CA GLN A 544 -8.40 15.58 -12.24
C GLN A 544 -7.86 16.56 -13.28
N VAL A 545 -7.81 17.86 -12.96
CA VAL A 545 -7.28 18.91 -13.85
C VAL A 545 -5.75 18.83 -13.94
N ASP A 546 -5.05 18.50 -12.86
CA ASP A 546 -3.61 18.29 -12.87
C ASP A 546 -3.20 17.02 -13.65
N GLY A 547 -4.06 15.99 -13.63
CA GLY A 547 -3.78 14.68 -14.23
C GLY A 547 -4.03 14.55 -15.74
N SER A 548 -4.73 15.49 -16.38
CA SER A 548 -5.03 15.41 -17.82
C SER A 548 -5.19 16.79 -18.44
N SER A 549 -4.81 16.95 -19.70
CA SER A 549 -5.04 18.17 -20.49
C SER A 549 -6.25 18.07 -21.41
N ASN A 550 -7.01 16.97 -21.36
CA ASN A 550 -8.15 16.72 -22.24
C ASN A 550 -9.47 16.91 -21.47
N ASP A 551 -10.21 17.98 -21.80
CA ASP A 551 -11.46 18.38 -21.15
C ASP A 551 -12.52 17.27 -21.11
N ASP A 552 -12.63 16.44 -22.16
CA ASP A 552 -13.61 15.35 -22.18
C ASP A 552 -13.24 14.22 -21.22
N MET A 553 -11.94 13.91 -21.11
CA MET A 553 -11.43 12.92 -20.16
C MET A 553 -11.55 13.42 -18.72
N ILE A 554 -11.24 14.69 -18.49
CA ILE A 554 -11.43 15.36 -17.20
C ILE A 554 -12.91 15.24 -16.80
N ASN A 555 -13.83 15.62 -17.69
CA ASN A 555 -15.27 15.58 -17.41
C ASN A 555 -15.78 14.17 -17.09
N LYS A 556 -15.35 13.14 -17.83
CA LYS A 556 -15.72 11.74 -17.53
C LYS A 556 -15.17 11.30 -16.19
N SER A 557 -13.90 11.62 -15.90
CA SER A 557 -13.23 11.22 -14.66
C SER A 557 -13.81 11.95 -13.45
N LEU A 558 -14.13 13.23 -13.57
CA LEU A 558 -14.80 14.02 -12.52
C LEU A 558 -16.11 13.35 -12.09
N LYS A 559 -16.95 12.97 -13.05
CA LYS A 559 -18.27 12.36 -12.80
C LYS A 559 -18.20 10.93 -12.24
N SER A 560 -17.03 10.31 -12.22
CA SER A 560 -16.86 8.96 -11.66
C SER A 560 -16.88 8.90 -10.12
N LEU A 561 -16.90 10.06 -9.44
CA LEU A 561 -16.91 10.19 -7.99
C LEU A 561 -18.33 10.17 -7.40
N ILE A 562 -18.54 9.31 -6.40
CA ILE A 562 -19.63 9.42 -5.43
C ILE A 562 -19.05 9.79 -4.07
N ILE A 563 -19.57 10.85 -3.46
CA ILE A 563 -19.26 11.22 -2.07
C ILE A 563 -20.40 10.72 -1.20
N VAL A 564 -20.10 10.01 -0.11
CA VAL A 564 -21.11 9.48 0.80
C VAL A 564 -20.81 9.86 2.24
N GLN A 565 -21.84 10.32 2.95
CA GLN A 565 -21.73 10.63 4.37
C GLN A 565 -22.00 9.39 5.21
N VAL A 566 -21.08 9.06 6.11
CA VAL A 566 -21.20 7.96 7.08
C VAL A 566 -21.08 8.50 8.51
N ASP A 567 -21.30 7.67 9.52
CA ASP A 567 -21.21 8.12 10.92
C ASP A 567 -19.76 8.17 11.41
N GLU A 568 -18.97 7.14 11.09
CA GLU A 568 -17.61 6.99 11.59
C GLU A 568 -16.70 6.34 10.55
N LEU A 569 -15.43 6.75 10.55
CA LEU A 569 -14.35 6.09 9.80
C LEU A 569 -13.30 5.54 10.76
N PRO A 570 -12.46 4.57 10.33
CA PRO A 570 -11.35 4.09 11.13
C PRO A 570 -10.47 5.23 11.63
N LYS A 571 -9.94 5.11 12.86
CA LYS A 571 -9.10 6.13 13.51
C LYS A 571 -9.78 7.50 13.69
N SER A 572 -11.10 7.58 13.56
CA SER A 572 -11.86 8.84 13.61
C SER A 572 -11.46 9.82 12.50
N ALA A 573 -11.06 9.30 11.33
CA ALA A 573 -10.85 10.10 10.14
C ALA A 573 -12.15 10.81 9.71
N ASN A 574 -12.01 11.96 9.07
CA ASN A 574 -13.11 12.72 8.47
C ASN A 574 -13.29 12.42 6.99
N CYS A 575 -12.25 11.89 6.32
CA CYS A 575 -12.27 11.53 4.91
C CYS A 575 -11.55 10.20 4.65
N GLU A 576 -12.13 9.37 3.79
CA GLU A 576 -11.51 8.16 3.24
C GLU A 576 -11.76 8.08 1.72
N TRP A 577 -10.71 7.83 0.94
CA TRP A 577 -10.80 7.57 -0.50
C TRP A 577 -10.68 6.08 -0.81
N SER A 578 -11.52 5.57 -1.71
CA SER A 578 -11.43 4.21 -2.24
C SER A 578 -11.96 4.17 -3.67
N GLY A 579 -11.83 3.04 -4.36
CA GLY A 579 -12.28 2.96 -5.74
C GLY A 579 -11.79 1.75 -6.50
N ILE A 580 -12.08 1.79 -7.80
CA ILE A 580 -11.69 0.78 -8.78
C ILE A 580 -10.83 1.48 -9.84
N ALA A 581 -9.70 0.87 -10.20
CA ALA A 581 -8.78 1.39 -11.20
C ALA A 581 -8.33 0.30 -12.18
N CYS A 582 -7.71 0.66 -13.29
CA CYS A 582 -7.21 -0.30 -14.29
C CYS A 582 -5.92 0.17 -14.98
N LYS A 583 -5.25 -0.77 -15.65
CA LYS A 583 -3.99 -0.53 -16.38
C LYS A 583 -4.18 0.35 -17.61
N SER A 584 -5.21 0.10 -18.40
CA SER A 584 -5.48 0.79 -19.66
C SER A 584 -6.96 1.07 -19.82
N LEU A 585 -7.29 2.26 -20.33
CA LEU A 585 -8.60 2.60 -20.83
C LEU A 585 -8.60 2.44 -22.35
N ASP A 586 -9.66 1.86 -22.91
CA ASP A 586 -9.91 1.96 -24.34
C ASP A 586 -10.88 3.11 -24.57
N ILE A 587 -10.32 4.28 -24.90
CA ILE A 587 -11.11 5.49 -25.13
C ILE A 587 -11.55 5.46 -26.60
N ASN A 588 -12.74 4.92 -26.85
CA ASN A 588 -13.40 5.08 -28.14
C ASN A 588 -13.69 6.59 -28.36
N TYR A 589 -12.88 7.24 -29.20
CA TYR A 589 -13.05 8.65 -29.61
C TYR A 589 -14.23 8.89 -30.57
N SER A 590 -15.10 7.89 -30.80
CA SER A 590 -16.11 7.93 -31.87
C SER A 590 -17.56 8.19 -31.41
N GLU A 591 -17.82 8.40 -30.12
CA GLU A 591 -19.20 8.58 -29.62
C GLU A 591 -19.46 10.00 -29.13
N TYR A 592 -19.95 10.80 -30.09
CA TYR A 592 -20.91 11.91 -30.01
C TYR A 592 -20.54 13.25 -29.36
N SER A 593 -20.43 14.23 -30.26
CA SER A 593 -20.38 15.67 -30.09
C SER A 593 -21.72 16.33 -29.67
N ASN A 594 -22.60 15.67 -28.92
CA ASN A 594 -23.91 16.24 -28.57
C ASN A 594 -24.14 16.22 -27.04
N MET A 595 -23.47 17.13 -26.33
CA MET A 595 -23.89 17.59 -25.01
C MET A 595 -24.48 18.99 -25.16
N THR A 596 -25.71 19.06 -25.65
CA THR A 596 -26.58 20.24 -25.51
C THR A 596 -28.01 19.76 -25.35
N ASP A 597 -28.62 20.15 -24.23
CA ASP A 597 -30.05 20.24 -23.91
C ASP A 597 -31.01 19.10 -24.32
N CYS A 598 -31.90 18.77 -23.38
CA CYS A 598 -33.00 17.84 -23.56
C CYS A 598 -33.74 18.05 -24.88
N GLU A 599 -33.62 17.12 -25.84
CA GLU A 599 -34.67 16.80 -26.81
C GLU A 599 -34.38 15.50 -27.58
N SER A 600 -35.45 14.77 -27.88
CA SER A 600 -35.55 13.44 -28.48
C SER A 600 -35.00 13.34 -29.91
N THR A 601 -34.34 12.23 -30.29
CA THR A 601 -34.75 11.25 -31.33
C THR A 601 -33.63 10.34 -31.89
N SER A 602 -33.97 9.04 -31.96
CA SER A 602 -33.61 7.96 -32.91
C SER A 602 -32.16 7.60 -33.29
N PHE A 603 -31.85 6.35 -32.93
CA PHE A 603 -30.74 5.44 -33.23
C PHE A 603 -30.25 5.29 -34.67
N GLU A 604 -28.94 5.03 -34.82
CA GLU A 604 -28.39 3.94 -35.65
C GLU A 604 -26.96 3.52 -35.21
N ASN A 605 -26.84 2.29 -34.71
CA ASN A 605 -25.68 1.38 -34.58
C ASN A 605 -24.36 1.83 -33.90
N THR A 606 -24.20 1.60 -32.58
CA THR A 606 -22.87 1.50 -31.91
C THR A 606 -22.87 0.79 -30.51
N SER A 607 -22.10 -0.28 -30.32
CA SER A 607 -21.84 -0.97 -29.02
C SER A 607 -23.01 -1.68 -28.31
N LYS A 608 -22.72 -2.78 -27.59
CA LYS A 608 -23.72 -3.62 -26.89
C LYS A 608 -24.25 -2.98 -25.59
N TYR A 609 -23.76 -1.79 -25.22
CA TYR A 609 -23.93 -1.14 -23.91
C TYR A 609 -24.57 0.27 -24.04
N GLU A 610 -25.37 0.54 -25.06
CA GLU A 610 -26.03 1.84 -25.38
C GLU A 610 -27.13 2.30 -24.39
N LEU A 611 -27.14 1.82 -23.14
CA LEU A 611 -28.03 2.35 -22.11
C LEU A 611 -27.54 3.72 -21.64
N GLU A 612 -28.15 4.78 -22.18
CA GLU A 612 -28.04 6.13 -21.62
C GLU A 612 -28.77 6.18 -20.28
N ILE A 613 -28.00 6.12 -19.19
CA ILE A 613 -28.52 6.29 -17.84
C ILE A 613 -28.43 7.79 -17.50
N PRO A 614 -29.55 8.49 -17.23
CA PRO A 614 -29.53 9.89 -16.85
C PRO A 614 -28.64 10.14 -15.62
N CYS A 615 -27.99 11.30 -15.57
CA CYS A 615 -27.11 11.69 -14.45
C CYS A 615 -26.05 10.64 -14.11
N SER A 616 -25.45 10.01 -15.13
CA SER A 616 -24.39 9.03 -14.96
C SER A 616 -23.14 9.33 -15.79
N SER A 617 -22.01 8.77 -15.38
CA SER A 617 -20.81 8.63 -16.19
C SER A 617 -20.55 7.17 -16.49
N LYS A 618 -20.16 6.91 -17.73
CA LYS A 618 -19.83 5.59 -18.24
C LYS A 618 -18.36 5.54 -18.63
N ILE A 619 -17.63 4.58 -18.07
CA ILE A 619 -16.25 4.27 -18.44
C ILE A 619 -16.21 2.82 -18.92
N VAL A 620 -15.64 2.61 -20.10
CA VAL A 620 -15.56 1.30 -20.75
C VAL A 620 -14.12 0.86 -20.80
N VAL A 621 -13.91 -0.42 -20.52
CA VAL A 621 -12.62 -1.06 -20.61
C VAL A 621 -12.75 -2.23 -21.57
N LYS A 622 -11.88 -2.28 -22.58
CA LYS A 622 -11.92 -3.32 -23.62
C LYS A 622 -10.68 -4.19 -23.57
N ASP A 623 -10.91 -5.50 -23.57
CA ASP A 623 -9.94 -6.54 -23.87
C ASP A 623 -10.52 -7.47 -24.96
N GLU A 624 -10.46 -8.80 -24.80
CA GLU A 624 -11.25 -9.76 -25.58
C GLU A 624 -12.77 -9.56 -25.39
N LYS A 625 -13.17 -8.85 -24.32
CA LYS A 625 -14.52 -8.50 -23.94
C LYS A 625 -14.61 -7.04 -23.53
N GLU A 626 -15.82 -6.51 -23.54
CA GLU A 626 -16.10 -5.13 -23.15
C GLU A 626 -16.75 -5.16 -21.76
N ARG A 627 -16.13 -4.49 -20.79
CA ARG A 627 -16.65 -4.28 -19.45
C ARG A 627 -17.01 -2.82 -19.25
N CYS A 628 -18.15 -2.58 -18.63
CA CYS A 628 -18.69 -1.25 -18.45
C CYS A 628 -18.85 -0.91 -16.96
N PHE A 629 -18.32 0.26 -16.58
CA PHE A 629 -18.41 0.82 -15.25
C PHE A 629 -19.25 2.09 -15.33
N VAL A 630 -20.37 2.12 -14.61
CA VAL A 630 -21.27 3.27 -14.57
C VAL A 630 -21.34 3.80 -13.16
N THR A 631 -21.10 5.09 -12.98
CA THR A 631 -21.38 5.84 -11.74
C THR A 631 -22.58 6.75 -12.01
N GLY A 632 -23.62 6.72 -11.19
CA GLY A 632 -24.79 7.55 -11.41
C GLY A 632 -25.59 7.88 -10.15
N PHE A 633 -26.57 8.76 -10.34
CA PHE A 633 -27.39 9.31 -9.27
C PHE A 633 -28.86 9.37 -9.69
N CYS A 634 -29.78 9.21 -8.74
CA CYS A 634 -31.22 9.39 -8.97
C CYS A 634 -31.93 9.85 -7.69
N ASN A 635 -33.13 10.40 -7.84
CA ASN A 635 -33.87 11.04 -6.74
C ASN A 635 -35.15 10.29 -6.33
N SER A 636 -35.51 9.23 -7.04
CA SER A 636 -36.67 8.40 -6.70
C SER A 636 -36.36 6.91 -6.80
N LYS A 637 -37.09 6.09 -6.04
CA LYS A 637 -36.95 4.63 -6.09
C LYS A 637 -37.51 4.06 -7.39
N GLU A 638 -38.47 4.77 -7.99
CA GLU A 638 -39.04 4.47 -9.30
C GLU A 638 -37.98 4.65 -10.38
N GLU A 639 -37.23 5.76 -10.39
CA GLU A 639 -36.08 5.95 -11.29
C GLU A 639 -35.03 4.84 -11.13
N LEU A 640 -34.68 4.48 -9.90
CA LEU A 640 -33.71 3.41 -9.66
C LEU A 640 -34.21 2.05 -10.18
N ALA A 641 -35.47 1.72 -9.93
CA ALA A 641 -36.10 0.49 -10.41
C ALA A 641 -36.20 0.48 -11.95
N ASP A 642 -36.51 1.62 -12.55
CA ASP A 642 -36.54 1.80 -13.99
C ASP A 642 -35.15 1.56 -14.57
N ILE A 643 -34.10 2.21 -14.05
CA ILE A 643 -32.71 2.00 -14.49
C ILE A 643 -32.36 0.51 -14.46
N VAL A 644 -32.61 -0.18 -13.34
CA VAL A 644 -32.26 -1.59 -13.20
C VAL A 644 -33.09 -2.50 -14.10
N SER A 645 -34.38 -2.21 -14.29
CA SER A 645 -35.25 -3.01 -15.16
C SER A 645 -34.88 -2.91 -16.65
N HIS A 646 -34.23 -1.82 -17.06
CA HIS A 646 -33.75 -1.64 -18.43
C HIS A 646 -32.37 -2.28 -18.69
N LEU A 647 -31.66 -2.74 -17.65
CA LEU A 647 -30.39 -3.47 -17.80
C LEU A 647 -30.64 -4.90 -18.31
N ASN A 648 -30.66 -5.05 -19.63
CA ASN A 648 -30.88 -6.34 -20.31
C ASN A 648 -29.63 -7.24 -20.41
N ILE A 649 -28.59 -6.92 -19.66
CA ILE A 649 -27.29 -7.63 -19.65
C ILE A 649 -26.93 -8.05 -18.22
N PRO A 650 -26.14 -9.12 -18.03
CA PRO A 650 -25.64 -9.50 -16.71
C PRO A 650 -24.95 -8.31 -16.05
N HIS A 651 -25.38 -7.96 -14.84
CA HIS A 651 -24.90 -6.76 -14.16
C HIS A 651 -24.89 -6.96 -12.64
N HIS A 652 -24.01 -6.21 -11.97
CA HIS A 652 -23.99 -6.02 -10.53
C HIS A 652 -24.18 -4.55 -10.23
N ILE A 653 -25.04 -4.23 -9.26
CA ILE A 653 -25.26 -2.86 -8.82
C ILE A 653 -24.90 -2.69 -7.34
N THR A 654 -24.11 -1.67 -7.02
CA THR A 654 -23.92 -1.20 -5.65
C THR A 654 -24.71 0.08 -5.46
N VAL A 655 -25.56 0.15 -4.44
CA VAL A 655 -26.45 1.28 -4.16
C VAL A 655 -26.13 1.87 -2.78
N TYR A 656 -25.98 3.18 -2.75
CA TYR A 656 -25.79 4.00 -1.57
C TYR A 656 -27.05 4.83 -1.33
N TYR A 657 -27.65 4.71 -0.15
CA TYR A 657 -28.83 5.52 0.22
C TYR A 657 -29.05 5.58 1.73
N ASN A 658 -29.88 6.54 2.13
CA ASN A 658 -30.36 6.63 3.51
C ASN A 658 -31.73 5.94 3.64
N PRO A 659 -31.84 4.84 4.41
CA PRO A 659 -33.09 4.11 4.60
C PRO A 659 -34.19 4.90 5.32
N ALA A 660 -33.88 6.05 5.93
CA ALA A 660 -34.87 6.94 6.52
C ALA A 660 -35.69 7.70 5.46
N TYR A 661 -35.11 7.98 4.28
CA TYR A 661 -35.76 8.78 3.24
C TYR A 661 -36.45 7.94 2.18
N SER A 662 -35.94 6.73 1.91
CA SER A 662 -36.56 5.82 0.95
C SER A 662 -36.31 4.38 1.37
N THR A 663 -37.28 3.51 1.15
CA THR A 663 -37.09 2.07 1.32
C THR A 663 -36.94 1.43 -0.05
N ILE A 664 -35.86 0.69 -0.24
CA ILE A 664 -35.75 -0.24 -1.36
C ILE A 664 -36.76 -1.37 -1.13
N THR A 665 -37.90 -1.30 -1.83
CA THR A 665 -38.95 -2.32 -1.83
C THR A 665 -39.11 -2.89 -3.23
N GLY A 666 -38.73 -4.14 -3.46
CA GLY A 666 -38.84 -4.78 -4.77
C GLY A 666 -37.62 -5.62 -5.15
N ASN A 667 -37.75 -6.34 -6.26
CA ASN A 667 -36.79 -7.29 -6.84
C ASN A 667 -35.50 -6.62 -7.37
N LEU A 668 -34.78 -5.85 -6.54
CA LEU A 668 -33.38 -5.49 -6.81
C LEU A 668 -32.52 -6.74 -6.60
N HIS A 669 -32.59 -7.64 -7.58
CA HIS A 669 -31.69 -8.78 -7.67
C HIS A 669 -30.27 -8.27 -7.93
N ASN A 670 -29.25 -9.01 -7.49
CA ASN A 670 -27.84 -8.73 -7.79
C ASN A 670 -27.32 -7.39 -7.24
N CYS A 671 -27.83 -6.96 -6.09
CA CYS A 671 -27.53 -5.65 -5.50
C CYS A 671 -26.70 -5.73 -4.20
N THR A 672 -25.65 -4.92 -4.10
CA THR A 672 -24.97 -4.57 -2.84
C THR A 672 -25.57 -3.28 -2.29
N ILE A 673 -25.94 -3.28 -1.02
CA ILE A 673 -26.55 -2.14 -0.34
C ILE A 673 -25.58 -1.58 0.71
N THR A 674 -25.29 -0.29 0.61
CA THR A 674 -24.52 0.46 1.60
C THR A 674 -25.40 1.59 2.15
N THR A 675 -25.80 1.47 3.41
CA THR A 675 -26.62 2.47 4.10
C THR A 675 -25.78 3.64 4.60
N VAL A 676 -26.13 4.85 4.19
CA VAL A 676 -25.35 6.08 4.41
C VAL A 676 -26.26 7.24 4.82
N ASN A 677 -25.71 8.25 5.49
CA ASN A 677 -26.44 9.42 5.96
C ASN A 677 -26.83 10.37 4.81
N GLY A 678 -25.99 10.47 3.79
CA GLY A 678 -26.18 11.33 2.61
C GLY A 678 -25.34 10.87 1.43
N VAL A 679 -25.74 11.29 0.22
CA VAL A 679 -25.07 10.96 -1.04
C VAL A 679 -24.91 12.23 -1.86
N TYR A 680 -23.72 12.48 -2.39
CA TYR A 680 -23.40 13.67 -3.17
C TYR A 680 -22.60 13.34 -4.42
N ASP A 681 -22.78 14.15 -5.47
CA ASP A 681 -21.94 14.09 -6.66
C ASP A 681 -20.60 14.83 -6.46
N TYR A 682 -19.76 14.83 -7.50
CA TYR A 682 -18.48 15.53 -7.54
C TYR A 682 -18.55 17.05 -7.39
N LYS A 683 -19.75 17.66 -7.49
CA LYS A 683 -19.99 19.08 -7.24
C LYS A 683 -20.57 19.34 -5.85
N GLY A 684 -20.84 18.30 -5.07
CA GLY A 684 -21.48 18.39 -3.76
C GLY A 684 -23.01 18.51 -3.81
N ASN A 685 -23.65 18.26 -4.95
CA ASN A 685 -25.12 18.22 -5.03
C ASN A 685 -25.63 16.95 -4.35
N GLU A 686 -26.65 17.07 -3.49
CA GLU A 686 -27.23 15.96 -2.75
C GLU A 686 -28.25 15.17 -3.59
N TYR A 687 -28.24 13.84 -3.46
CA TYR A 687 -29.15 12.92 -4.13
C TYR A 687 -29.72 11.90 -3.16
N VAL A 688 -30.89 11.33 -3.49
CA VAL A 688 -31.50 10.25 -2.67
C VAL A 688 -30.73 8.94 -2.83
N PHE A 689 -30.26 8.64 -4.04
CA PHE A 689 -29.50 7.44 -4.36
C PHE A 689 -28.24 7.79 -5.17
N GLY A 690 -27.14 7.14 -4.81
CA GLY A 690 -25.97 6.99 -5.67
C GLY A 690 -25.78 5.52 -5.99
N PHE A 691 -25.34 5.20 -7.20
CA PHE A 691 -25.14 3.82 -7.60
C PHE A 691 -23.92 3.63 -8.51
N GLN A 692 -23.35 2.44 -8.42
CA GLN A 692 -22.31 1.94 -9.30
C GLN A 692 -22.81 0.66 -9.97
N ILE A 693 -22.81 0.62 -11.30
CA ILE A 693 -23.18 -0.57 -12.07
C ILE A 693 -21.95 -1.11 -12.78
N PHE A 694 -21.74 -2.41 -12.64
CA PHE A 694 -20.73 -3.18 -13.35
C PHE A 694 -21.44 -4.15 -14.30
N MET A 695 -21.07 -4.11 -15.59
CA MET A 695 -21.67 -4.92 -16.66
C MET A 695 -20.62 -5.61 -17.51
#